data_AF-A0A146KZ27-F1
#
_entry.id   AF-A0A146KZ27-F1
#
_cell.length_a   1.000
_cell.length_b   1.000
_cell.length_c   1.000
_cell.angle_alpha   90.00
_cell.angle_beta   90.00
_cell.angle_gamma   90.00
#
_symmetry.space_group_name_H-M   'P 1'
#
loop_
_entity.id
_entity.type
_entity.pdbx_description
1 polymer ?
#
loop_
_entity_poly.entity_id
_entity_poly.type
_entity_poly.pdbx_seq_one_letter_code
_entity_poly.pdbx_strand_id
1 'polypeptide(L)'
;MVIWAGVVLSWLAGVACVDRSVRLSVLAPNSTNPTQNRGQNLQQIRPVVEYAVQAINSSGLLPGHSLHLEFRDTNCSSTYGPIHAFNLHNVTDVFIGPICEYVIAPVARYAAVWKVPVVTASGFADHFIHRDEYATLTRVSGNYRLIAKCMVATLQHFNWFDSALMYFDYGLKSSLGHSDCYFALGSVFQQLTSMNSHRSRSQSFNETTGPVRFKEILLELTEKSRIVVVCADQRTVRDILLVAESLNMIDSGEYVFFNIELDTRKLSLTPWYIEGDKDNERAKKAYTALLTVTSRTPDTPDYRNFSDEVKRKAGKELFGPGPISTFVSAFYDAVLLYATALNETLAAGGHQSNGTLIVQKMWNRSIDGITGAVNIDFNGDRIADYSLMDMDPDTFEFRIVAHYIGIKDKLEFLNNTKIHWAGGRTSAPPNRPECGFDGSLCQTISPFLVLTLVLSSFLVVLAIASAFMYRHYKLEAEIASMTWRVMPNEIGHVAQSKFRGSMHSLVRRGSQLAQKKKRVILRILGLVNFSWFSAPKTCDDPSPCESLPLADSVIGRGTQTVFSEDGVSLFDNGRGQMFVSTAVYKGVQVAVRPIDKSRIDLSRPMLLELKRMKDLHHDHVVKFYGACVDPPNCCLLTEYCPKGSLQDILENEQIKLDWMFRYSLMHDLVKGMLFLHQSELKSHGSLKSSNCVVDSRFVLKIADFGLRSLRESSGSLEDCESYAYWKRLLWTAPELLRMEHPPPDGTQKGDVFSFAIIVHEIVTR
;
A
#
# COMPACT_ATOMS: atom_id res chain seq x y z
N MET A 1 57.09 85.40 -43.94
CA MET A 1 56.68 83.98 -43.96
C MET A 1 55.97 83.61 -42.65
N VAL A 2 54.81 84.24 -42.35
CA VAL A 2 54.17 84.18 -41.01
C VAL A 2 52.65 83.90 -41.06
N ILE A 3 52.04 83.83 -42.26
CA ILE A 3 50.57 83.77 -42.41
C ILE A 3 50.01 82.33 -42.43
N TRP A 4 50.86 81.31 -42.58
CA TRP A 4 50.42 79.90 -42.73
C TRP A 4 50.38 79.06 -41.44
N ALA A 5 50.79 79.60 -40.29
CA ALA A 5 50.75 78.87 -39.01
C ALA A 5 49.39 78.94 -38.29
N GLY A 6 48.62 80.01 -38.50
CA GLY A 6 47.35 80.24 -37.78
C GLY A 6 46.18 79.35 -38.24
N VAL A 7 46.20 78.88 -39.49
CA VAL A 7 45.08 78.11 -40.07
C VAL A 7 45.08 76.65 -39.61
N VAL A 8 46.25 76.05 -39.39
CA VAL A 8 46.36 74.63 -38.98
C VAL A 8 45.97 74.42 -37.52
N LEU A 9 46.30 75.35 -36.63
CA LEU A 9 45.91 75.27 -35.21
C LEU A 9 44.41 75.49 -34.97
N SER A 10 43.72 76.24 -35.85
CA SER A 10 42.26 76.41 -35.80
C SER A 10 41.49 75.13 -36.19
N TRP A 11 42.13 74.20 -36.93
CA TRP A 11 41.52 72.92 -37.32
C TRP A 11 41.63 71.81 -36.26
N LEU A 12 42.47 71.99 -35.22
CA LEU A 12 42.61 71.03 -34.12
C LEU A 12 41.88 71.43 -32.83
N ALA A 13 41.44 72.69 -32.72
CA ALA A 13 40.63 73.20 -31.60
C ALA A 13 39.10 73.14 -31.87
N GLY A 14 38.69 72.54 -32.98
CA GLY A 14 37.31 72.52 -33.50
C GLY A 14 36.48 71.29 -33.14
N VAL A 15 36.91 70.44 -32.19
CA VAL A 15 36.04 69.38 -31.67
C VAL A 15 35.03 70.04 -30.73
N ALA A 16 33.91 70.48 -31.29
CA ALA A 16 32.73 70.82 -30.51
C ALA A 16 32.39 69.60 -29.64
N CYS A 17 32.43 69.77 -28.31
CA CYS A 17 31.98 68.75 -27.38
C CYS A 17 30.47 68.65 -27.53
N VAL A 18 30.01 67.75 -28.41
CA VAL A 18 28.59 67.45 -28.57
C VAL A 18 28.15 66.67 -27.33
N ASP A 19 27.75 67.40 -26.29
CA ASP A 19 27.11 66.83 -25.11
C ASP A 19 25.81 66.13 -25.53
N ARG A 20 25.86 64.81 -25.61
CA ARG A 20 24.74 63.98 -26.05
C ARG A 20 23.90 63.61 -24.84
N SER A 21 22.86 64.40 -24.62
CA SER A 21 21.83 64.15 -23.61
C SER A 21 21.15 62.80 -23.83
N VAL A 22 21.00 62.04 -22.75
CA VAL A 22 20.26 60.77 -22.66
C VAL A 22 19.12 60.97 -21.66
N ARG A 23 17.87 60.73 -22.09
CA ARG A 23 16.67 61.07 -21.31
C ARG A 23 16.02 59.84 -20.68
N LEU A 24 15.99 59.84 -19.36
CA LEU A 24 15.37 58.81 -18.51
C LEU A 24 13.99 59.32 -18.06
N SER A 25 12.93 58.72 -18.58
CA SER A 25 11.56 59.08 -18.19
C SER A 25 11.07 58.18 -17.05
N VAL A 26 10.93 58.76 -15.87
CA VAL A 26 10.54 58.05 -14.64
C VAL A 26 9.01 58.08 -14.49
N LEU A 27 8.40 56.90 -14.50
CA LEU A 27 6.95 56.70 -14.39
C LEU A 27 6.60 56.09 -13.02
N ALA A 28 6.04 56.88 -12.10
CA ALA A 28 5.56 56.37 -10.81
C ALA A 28 4.43 57.26 -10.26
N PRO A 29 3.51 56.74 -9.43
CA PRO A 29 2.38 57.51 -8.93
C PRO A 29 2.81 58.47 -7.81
N ASN A 30 2.22 59.66 -7.79
CA ASN A 30 2.56 60.73 -6.83
C ASN A 30 1.51 60.92 -5.71
N SER A 31 0.38 60.20 -5.76
CA SER A 31 -0.64 60.21 -4.69
C SER A 31 -0.03 59.92 -3.31
N THR A 32 -0.47 60.68 -2.31
CA THR A 32 -0.13 60.44 -0.90
C THR A 32 -1.05 59.41 -0.24
N ASN A 33 -2.11 58.99 -0.91
CA ASN A 33 -3.08 58.03 -0.36
C ASN A 33 -2.47 56.61 -0.32
N PRO A 34 -2.24 56.01 0.87
CA PRO A 34 -1.55 54.73 0.98
C PRO A 34 -2.29 53.58 0.28
N THR A 35 -3.63 53.65 0.17
CA THR A 35 -4.45 52.60 -0.46
C THR A 35 -4.38 52.61 -1.99
N GLN A 36 -4.13 53.77 -2.62
CA GLN A 36 -3.96 53.87 -4.07
C GLN A 36 -2.58 53.47 -4.54
N ASN A 37 -1.55 53.85 -3.80
CA ASN A 37 -0.16 53.69 -4.23
C ASN A 37 0.54 52.49 -3.58
N ARG A 38 -0.15 51.74 -2.72
CA ARG A 38 0.42 50.63 -1.93
C ARG A 38 1.69 51.12 -1.18
N GLY A 39 1.60 52.37 -0.73
CA GLY A 39 2.69 53.24 -0.26
C GLY A 39 3.79 53.59 -1.28
N GLN A 40 4.04 52.81 -2.34
CA GLN A 40 5.13 53.06 -3.29
C GLN A 40 4.87 54.36 -4.06
N ASN A 41 5.66 55.41 -3.82
CA ASN A 41 5.38 56.73 -4.37
C ASN A 41 6.58 57.37 -5.06
N LEU A 42 6.28 58.27 -5.99
CA LEU A 42 7.24 59.07 -6.74
C LEU A 42 8.15 59.90 -5.83
N GLN A 43 7.68 60.30 -4.64
CA GLN A 43 8.44 61.09 -3.68
C GLN A 43 9.63 60.29 -3.10
N GLN A 44 9.45 59.00 -2.78
CA GLN A 44 10.51 58.11 -2.31
C GLN A 44 11.46 57.64 -3.42
N ILE A 45 10.93 57.40 -4.63
CA ILE A 45 11.74 56.93 -5.78
C ILE A 45 12.62 58.06 -6.33
N ARG A 46 12.10 59.28 -6.42
CA ARG A 46 12.80 60.45 -6.98
C ARG A 46 14.22 60.66 -6.43
N PRO A 47 14.46 60.82 -5.11
CA PRO A 47 15.79 61.11 -4.59
C PRO A 47 16.79 59.97 -4.79
N VAL A 48 16.33 58.71 -4.88
CA VAL A 48 17.20 57.57 -5.23
C VAL A 48 17.63 57.64 -6.70
N VAL A 49 16.71 57.91 -7.62
CA VAL A 49 17.01 58.03 -9.05
C VAL A 49 17.87 59.27 -9.34
N GLU A 50 17.59 60.40 -8.69
CA GLU A 50 18.42 61.61 -8.75
C GLU A 50 19.84 61.36 -8.22
N TYR A 51 19.97 60.62 -7.12
CA TYR A 51 21.27 60.22 -6.57
C TYR A 51 22.04 59.30 -7.54
N ALA A 52 21.37 58.34 -8.17
CA ALA A 52 21.96 57.44 -9.16
C ALA A 52 22.48 58.21 -10.40
N VAL A 53 21.66 59.11 -10.94
CA VAL A 53 22.05 59.97 -12.08
C VAL A 53 23.20 60.91 -11.70
N GLN A 54 23.18 61.49 -10.50
CA GLN A 54 24.28 62.31 -10.00
C GLN A 54 25.60 61.51 -9.91
N ALA A 55 25.55 60.29 -9.38
CA ALA A 55 26.71 59.41 -9.27
C ALA A 55 27.25 58.99 -10.64
N ILE A 56 26.39 58.64 -11.60
CA ILE A 56 26.80 58.21 -12.93
C ILE A 56 27.41 59.38 -13.71
N ASN A 57 26.77 60.56 -13.72
CA ASN A 57 27.28 61.74 -14.41
C ASN A 57 28.63 62.23 -13.82
N SER A 58 28.88 62.05 -12.51
CA SER A 58 30.16 62.42 -11.88
C SER A 58 31.25 61.35 -12.00
N SER A 59 30.87 60.07 -12.16
CA SER A 59 31.83 58.95 -12.28
C SER A 59 32.61 58.92 -13.60
N GLY A 60 32.10 59.57 -14.66
CA GLY A 60 32.64 59.46 -16.02
C GLY A 60 32.28 58.15 -16.74
N LEU A 61 31.36 57.33 -16.21
CA LEU A 61 30.92 56.05 -16.80
C LEU A 61 30.39 56.18 -18.25
N LEU A 62 29.88 57.35 -18.64
CA LEU A 62 29.36 57.63 -19.97
C LEU A 62 30.14 58.80 -20.63
N PRO A 63 31.28 58.54 -21.28
CA PRO A 63 32.08 59.60 -21.90
C PRO A 63 31.30 60.41 -22.94
N GLY A 64 31.30 61.74 -22.79
CA GLY A 64 30.63 62.67 -23.72
C GLY A 64 29.10 62.63 -23.72
N HIS A 65 28.48 61.94 -22.77
CA HIS A 65 27.02 61.84 -22.63
C HIS A 65 26.60 62.20 -21.20
N SER A 66 25.42 62.80 -21.06
CA SER A 66 24.87 63.22 -19.78
C SER A 66 23.47 62.63 -19.58
N LEU A 67 23.19 62.05 -18.41
CA LEU A 67 21.86 61.53 -18.06
C LEU A 67 20.96 62.66 -17.53
N HIS A 68 19.74 62.77 -18.06
CA HIS A 68 18.72 63.75 -17.66
C HIS A 68 17.43 63.04 -17.25
N LEU A 69 16.72 63.60 -16.27
CA LEU A 69 15.52 62.99 -15.68
C LEU A 69 14.25 63.75 -16.02
N GLU A 70 13.19 63.01 -16.34
CA GLU A 70 11.84 63.54 -16.52
C GLU A 70 10.83 62.68 -15.75
N PHE A 71 10.14 63.26 -14.77
CA PHE A 71 9.18 62.55 -13.94
C PHE A 71 7.73 62.74 -14.44
N ARG A 72 6.92 61.68 -14.39
CA ARG A 72 5.47 61.72 -14.61
C ARG A 72 4.71 60.93 -13.55
N ASP A 73 3.63 61.53 -13.06
CA ASP A 73 2.67 60.88 -12.17
C ASP A 73 1.78 59.92 -12.97
N THR A 74 1.84 58.62 -12.69
CA THR A 74 0.97 57.63 -13.37
C THR A 74 -0.38 57.46 -12.68
N ASN A 75 -0.56 58.00 -11.48
CA ASN A 75 -1.70 57.79 -10.58
C ASN A 75 -2.12 56.30 -10.45
N CYS A 76 -1.16 55.38 -10.59
CA CYS A 76 -1.33 53.92 -10.59
C CYS A 76 -2.37 53.41 -11.62
N SER A 77 -2.71 54.25 -12.62
CA SER A 77 -3.82 54.04 -13.53
C SER A 77 -3.38 53.44 -14.86
N SER A 78 -4.03 52.34 -15.25
CA SER A 78 -3.93 51.71 -16.57
C SER A 78 -4.34 52.63 -17.74
N THR A 79 -4.90 53.81 -17.45
CA THR A 79 -5.20 54.86 -18.44
C THR A 79 -4.12 55.94 -18.46
N TYR A 80 -3.82 56.57 -17.32
CA TYR A 80 -2.91 57.73 -17.30
C TYR A 80 -1.44 57.36 -17.56
N GLY A 81 -0.94 56.26 -16.99
CA GLY A 81 0.45 55.86 -17.19
C GLY A 81 0.80 55.57 -18.66
N PRO A 82 -0.04 54.81 -19.42
CA PRO A 82 0.15 54.63 -20.85
C PRO A 82 0.05 55.90 -21.68
N ILE A 83 -0.81 56.85 -21.31
CA ILE A 83 -0.87 58.17 -21.96
C ILE A 83 0.44 58.95 -21.73
N HIS A 84 0.99 58.92 -20.52
CA HIS A 84 2.29 59.54 -20.23
C HIS A 84 3.44 58.88 -21.00
N ALA A 85 3.46 57.55 -21.11
CA ALA A 85 4.44 56.84 -21.94
C ALA A 85 4.28 57.20 -23.43
N PHE A 86 3.05 57.24 -23.94
CA PHE A 86 2.75 57.62 -25.33
C PHE A 86 3.18 59.06 -25.63
N ASN A 87 3.03 59.99 -24.70
CA ASN A 87 3.49 61.38 -24.91
C ASN A 87 5.03 61.52 -24.88
N LEU A 88 5.77 60.53 -24.37
CA LEU A 88 7.22 60.58 -24.19
C LEU A 88 8.03 59.64 -25.11
N HIS A 89 7.40 58.70 -25.80
CA HIS A 89 8.11 57.66 -26.58
C HIS A 89 9.10 58.19 -27.64
N ASN A 90 8.82 59.35 -28.26
CA ASN A 90 9.69 59.97 -29.27
C ASN A 90 10.85 60.78 -28.67
N VAL A 91 10.89 60.97 -27.35
CA VAL A 91 11.90 61.78 -26.67
C VAL A 91 12.69 61.00 -25.63
N THR A 92 12.11 59.98 -25.01
CA THR A 92 12.78 59.15 -24.01
C THR A 92 13.75 58.16 -24.65
N ASP A 93 14.87 57.90 -23.99
CA ASP A 93 15.80 56.81 -24.35
C ASP A 93 15.55 55.55 -23.49
N VAL A 94 14.87 55.70 -22.34
CA VAL A 94 14.48 54.60 -21.44
C VAL A 94 13.37 55.03 -20.47
N PHE A 95 12.41 54.13 -20.24
CA PHE A 95 11.48 54.27 -19.12
C PHE A 95 12.04 53.63 -17.86
N ILE A 96 12.06 54.38 -16.76
CA ILE A 96 12.37 53.90 -15.41
C ILE A 96 11.06 53.76 -14.63
N GLY A 97 10.75 52.56 -14.16
CA GLY A 97 9.36 52.17 -13.91
C GLY A 97 8.62 51.77 -15.20
N PRO A 98 7.29 51.65 -15.23
CA PRO A 98 6.33 51.93 -14.16
C PRO A 98 6.44 50.99 -12.95
N ILE A 99 5.69 51.28 -11.88
CA ILE A 99 5.67 50.46 -10.67
C ILE A 99 4.40 49.64 -10.47
N CYS A 100 3.23 50.16 -10.85
CA CYS A 100 1.97 49.45 -10.70
C CYS A 100 1.79 48.45 -11.85
N GLU A 101 1.39 47.22 -11.54
CA GLU A 101 1.33 46.10 -12.51
C GLU A 101 0.41 46.42 -13.69
N TYR A 102 -0.78 46.98 -13.40
CA TYR A 102 -1.74 47.45 -14.39
C TYR A 102 -1.26 48.63 -15.25
N VAL A 103 -0.16 49.29 -14.87
CA VAL A 103 0.50 50.34 -15.65
C VAL A 103 1.68 49.76 -16.44
N ILE A 104 2.45 48.84 -15.85
CA ILE A 104 3.57 48.15 -16.51
C ILE A 104 3.07 47.39 -17.73
N ALA A 105 1.97 46.63 -17.62
CA ALA A 105 1.46 45.80 -18.72
C ALA A 105 1.22 46.57 -20.04
N PRO A 106 0.42 47.65 -20.09
CA PRO A 106 0.27 48.43 -21.31
C PRO A 106 1.56 49.19 -21.71
N VAL A 107 2.30 49.78 -20.77
CA VAL A 107 3.52 50.56 -21.09
C VAL A 107 4.61 49.68 -21.70
N ALA A 108 4.85 48.48 -21.16
CA ALA A 108 5.86 47.57 -21.65
C ALA A 108 5.51 46.98 -23.03
N ARG A 109 4.22 46.71 -23.30
CA ARG A 109 3.75 46.31 -24.65
C ARG A 109 4.01 47.41 -25.68
N TYR A 110 3.72 48.67 -25.33
CA TYR A 110 3.99 49.80 -26.23
C TYR A 110 5.49 50.01 -26.45
N ALA A 111 6.27 49.95 -25.38
CA ALA A 111 7.72 50.12 -25.43
C ALA A 111 8.43 49.01 -26.24
N ALA A 112 7.90 47.78 -26.24
CA ALA A 112 8.37 46.71 -27.11
C ALA A 112 8.21 47.06 -28.61
N VAL A 113 7.08 47.67 -29.00
CA VAL A 113 6.85 48.16 -30.38
C VAL A 113 7.76 49.35 -30.71
N TRP A 114 7.92 50.29 -29.77
CA TRP A 114 8.81 51.45 -29.93
C TRP A 114 10.30 51.10 -29.84
N LYS A 115 10.65 49.87 -29.43
CA LYS A 115 12.02 49.41 -29.12
C LYS A 115 12.70 50.24 -28.01
N VAL A 116 11.91 50.82 -27.12
CA VAL A 116 12.39 51.58 -25.95
C VAL A 116 12.57 50.63 -24.77
N PRO A 117 13.68 50.66 -24.02
CA PRO A 117 13.87 49.87 -22.81
C PRO A 117 12.91 50.29 -21.70
N VAL A 118 12.43 49.32 -20.92
CA VAL A 118 11.66 49.55 -19.69
C VAL A 118 12.37 48.85 -18.56
N VAL A 119 12.92 49.60 -17.60
CA VAL A 119 13.68 49.06 -16.47
C VAL A 119 12.95 49.41 -15.17
N THR A 120 12.52 48.40 -14.41
CA THR A 120 11.71 48.60 -13.21
C THR A 120 12.14 47.71 -12.05
N ALA A 121 12.03 48.23 -10.82
CA ALA A 121 12.17 47.47 -9.59
C ALA A 121 10.84 46.81 -9.13
N SER A 122 9.80 46.88 -9.95
CA SER A 122 8.49 46.25 -9.74
C SER A 122 8.15 45.26 -10.85
N GLY A 123 6.86 45.01 -11.10
CA GLY A 123 6.38 44.08 -12.11
C GLY A 123 6.48 42.63 -11.64
N PHE A 124 6.07 42.37 -10.41
CA PHE A 124 6.28 41.08 -9.75
C PHE A 124 5.40 39.93 -10.27
N ALA A 125 4.27 40.25 -10.93
CA ALA A 125 3.38 39.28 -11.55
C ALA A 125 4.11 38.33 -12.52
N ASP A 126 3.79 37.04 -12.45
CA ASP A 126 4.48 36.02 -13.26
C ASP A 126 4.18 36.16 -14.76
N HIS A 127 3.01 36.71 -15.14
CA HIS A 127 2.66 36.99 -16.54
C HIS A 127 3.69 37.90 -17.26
N PHE A 128 4.48 38.69 -16.53
CA PHE A 128 5.56 39.48 -17.13
C PHE A 128 6.74 38.64 -17.64
N ILE A 129 6.74 37.30 -17.52
CA ILE A 129 7.76 36.45 -18.16
C ILE A 129 7.65 36.38 -19.69
N HIS A 130 6.47 36.64 -20.27
CA HIS A 130 6.17 36.48 -21.70
C HIS A 130 6.86 37.54 -22.59
N ARG A 131 8.06 37.22 -23.11
CA ARG A 131 8.88 38.16 -23.91
C ARG A 131 8.43 38.39 -25.35
N ASP A 132 7.44 37.64 -25.82
CA ASP A 132 6.66 37.94 -27.02
C ASP A 132 5.83 39.24 -26.86
N GLU A 133 5.32 39.52 -25.65
CA GLU A 133 4.61 40.77 -25.34
C GLU A 133 5.51 41.83 -24.70
N TYR A 134 6.47 41.41 -23.87
CA TYR A 134 7.28 42.30 -23.01
C TYR A 134 8.76 42.34 -23.42
N ALA A 135 9.04 42.35 -24.72
CA ALA A 135 10.38 42.17 -25.29
C ALA A 135 11.48 43.15 -24.82
N THR A 136 11.12 44.34 -24.31
CA THR A 136 12.07 45.35 -23.80
C THR A 136 12.00 45.57 -22.28
N LEU A 137 11.24 44.74 -21.57
CA LEU A 137 11.08 44.82 -20.11
C LEU A 137 12.24 44.13 -19.37
N THR A 138 12.86 44.84 -18.43
CA THR A 138 13.89 44.33 -17.53
C THR A 138 13.49 44.59 -16.09
N ARG A 139 13.43 43.52 -15.27
CA ARG A 139 13.02 43.58 -13.86
C ARG A 139 14.23 43.45 -12.94
N VAL A 140 14.59 44.52 -12.23
CA VAL A 140 15.82 44.60 -11.39
C VAL A 140 15.59 44.30 -9.90
N SER A 141 14.43 43.75 -9.58
CA SER A 141 14.03 43.28 -8.25
C SER A 141 13.45 41.87 -8.36
N GLY A 142 13.10 41.26 -7.23
CA GLY A 142 12.51 39.91 -7.21
C GLY A 142 11.16 39.81 -7.92
N ASN A 143 10.46 38.68 -7.80
CA ASN A 143 9.13 38.46 -8.38
C ASN A 143 8.35 37.42 -7.57
N TYR A 144 7.04 37.32 -7.80
CA TYR A 144 6.19 36.41 -7.00
C TYR A 144 6.51 34.93 -7.21
N ARG A 145 7.07 34.55 -8.37
CA ARG A 145 7.55 33.18 -8.63
C ARG A 145 8.77 32.82 -7.76
N LEU A 146 9.64 33.77 -7.43
CA LEU A 146 10.73 33.55 -6.47
C LEU A 146 10.21 33.46 -5.01
N ILE A 147 9.17 34.22 -4.65
CA ILE A 147 8.47 34.05 -3.36
C ILE A 147 7.83 32.66 -3.29
N ALA A 148 7.20 32.20 -4.37
CA ALA A 148 6.64 30.85 -4.47
C ALA A 148 7.72 29.77 -4.32
N LYS A 149 8.89 29.91 -4.95
CA LYS A 149 10.04 29.02 -4.74
C LYS A 149 10.55 29.03 -3.29
N CYS A 150 10.68 30.20 -2.67
CA CYS A 150 11.07 30.35 -1.26
C CYS A 150 10.09 29.60 -0.33
N MET A 151 8.78 29.76 -0.56
CA MET A 151 7.75 29.01 0.17
C MET A 151 7.85 27.51 -0.07
N VAL A 152 7.97 27.04 -1.32
CA VAL A 152 8.12 25.62 -1.65
C VAL A 152 9.34 25.01 -0.97
N ALA A 153 10.51 25.67 -1.04
CA ALA A 153 11.73 25.22 -0.36
C ALA A 153 11.56 25.14 1.17
N THR A 154 10.82 26.08 1.76
CA THR A 154 10.52 26.09 3.20
C THR A 154 9.57 24.96 3.59
N LEU A 155 8.48 24.73 2.86
CA LEU A 155 7.54 23.64 3.12
C LEU A 155 8.23 22.27 2.95
N GLN A 156 9.03 22.10 1.90
CA GLN A 156 9.79 20.87 1.67
C GLN A 156 10.80 20.59 2.78
N HIS A 157 11.48 21.60 3.31
CA HIS A 157 12.43 21.44 4.43
C HIS A 157 11.77 20.84 5.68
N PHE A 158 10.53 21.21 5.98
CA PHE A 158 9.77 20.69 7.13
C PHE A 158 8.86 19.49 6.80
N ASN A 159 8.92 18.95 5.57
CA ASN A 159 8.03 17.89 5.08
C ASN A 159 6.53 18.27 5.18
N TRP A 160 6.21 19.53 4.90
CA TRP A 160 4.84 20.03 4.82
C TRP A 160 4.33 20.00 3.38
N PHE A 161 3.12 19.47 3.21
CA PHE A 161 2.48 19.21 1.92
C PHE A 161 1.01 19.67 1.89
N ASP A 162 0.37 19.84 3.04
CA ASP A 162 -0.97 20.39 3.19
C ASP A 162 -0.85 21.88 3.62
N SER A 163 -1.39 22.81 2.83
CA SER A 163 -1.31 24.25 3.14
C SER A 163 -2.61 25.02 2.88
N ALA A 164 -2.81 26.09 3.63
CA ALA A 164 -3.90 27.04 3.48
C ALA A 164 -3.33 28.40 3.09
N LEU A 165 -3.97 29.11 2.17
CA LEU A 165 -3.57 30.43 1.70
C LEU A 165 -4.72 31.41 1.93
N MET A 166 -4.43 32.52 2.59
CA MET A 166 -5.40 33.55 2.97
C MET A 166 -4.87 34.91 2.53
N TYR A 167 -5.52 35.56 1.57
CA TYR A 167 -5.00 36.81 1.01
C TYR A 167 -6.05 37.90 0.83
N PHE A 168 -5.61 39.13 1.02
CA PHE A 168 -6.37 40.32 0.69
C PHE A 168 -6.53 40.44 -0.84
N ASP A 169 -7.72 40.72 -1.35
CA ASP A 169 -7.99 41.01 -2.76
C ASP A 169 -9.19 41.97 -2.91
N TYR A 170 -9.09 42.96 -3.80
CA TYR A 170 -10.25 43.80 -4.16
C TYR A 170 -11.15 43.11 -5.22
N GLY A 171 -10.59 42.19 -6.01
CA GLY A 171 -11.28 41.41 -7.03
C GLY A 171 -11.65 42.20 -8.31
N LEU A 172 -11.97 41.47 -9.38
CA LEU A 172 -12.23 42.02 -10.72
C LEU A 172 -13.37 43.05 -10.82
N LYS A 173 -14.27 43.11 -9.84
CA LYS A 173 -15.37 44.10 -9.80
C LYS A 173 -14.92 45.44 -9.21
N SER A 174 -13.76 45.50 -8.55
CA SER A 174 -13.17 46.74 -8.07
C SER A 174 -12.50 47.50 -9.21
N SER A 175 -12.58 48.84 -9.16
CA SER A 175 -11.81 49.71 -10.05
C SER A 175 -10.30 49.64 -9.83
N LEU A 176 -9.84 49.02 -8.73
CA LEU A 176 -8.43 48.77 -8.42
C LEU A 176 -7.90 47.44 -8.97
N GLY A 177 -8.78 46.57 -9.49
CA GLY A 177 -8.41 45.23 -9.94
C GLY A 177 -7.93 44.32 -8.79
N HIS A 178 -7.14 43.31 -9.12
CA HIS A 178 -6.53 42.42 -8.13
C HIS A 178 -5.39 43.10 -7.35
N SER A 179 -5.18 42.64 -6.11
CA SER A 179 -4.10 43.12 -5.23
C SER A 179 -2.73 42.47 -5.54
N ASP A 180 -1.65 43.05 -5.02
CA ASP A 180 -0.34 42.39 -5.00
C ASP A 180 -0.41 41.02 -4.30
N CYS A 181 -1.21 40.91 -3.24
CA CYS A 181 -1.36 39.67 -2.46
C CYS A 181 -2.11 38.57 -3.23
N TYR A 182 -3.04 38.92 -4.12
CA TYR A 182 -3.64 37.98 -5.07
C TYR A 182 -2.56 37.42 -6.01
N PHE A 183 -1.71 38.28 -6.60
CA PHE A 183 -0.67 37.82 -7.51
C PHE A 183 0.45 37.03 -6.78
N ALA A 184 0.80 37.44 -5.56
CA ALA A 184 1.75 36.75 -4.70
C ALA A 184 1.27 35.34 -4.32
N LEU A 185 0.14 35.23 -3.62
CA LEU A 185 -0.37 33.93 -3.20
C LEU A 185 -0.94 33.10 -4.36
N GLY A 186 -1.37 33.74 -5.46
CA GLY A 186 -1.70 33.06 -6.71
C GLY A 186 -0.49 32.34 -7.31
N SER A 187 0.69 32.98 -7.30
CA SER A 187 1.94 32.35 -7.75
C SER A 187 2.35 31.19 -6.83
N VAL A 188 2.22 31.37 -5.50
CA VAL A 188 2.45 30.29 -4.51
C VAL A 188 1.49 29.12 -4.75
N PHE A 189 0.19 29.40 -4.91
CA PHE A 189 -0.84 28.40 -5.15
C PHE A 189 -0.62 27.62 -6.45
N GLN A 190 -0.29 28.31 -7.55
CA GLN A 190 0.01 27.68 -8.83
C GLN A 190 1.22 26.75 -8.73
N GLN A 191 2.31 27.20 -8.08
CA GLN A 191 3.49 26.36 -7.92
C GLN A 191 3.20 25.14 -7.02
N LEU A 192 2.49 25.30 -5.91
CA LEU A 192 2.10 24.18 -5.04
C LEU A 192 1.17 23.19 -5.75
N THR A 193 0.12 23.66 -6.41
CA THR A 193 -0.85 22.78 -7.11
C THR A 193 -0.29 22.08 -8.34
N SER A 194 0.79 22.60 -8.94
CA SER A 194 1.54 21.87 -9.99
C SER A 194 2.32 20.65 -9.48
N MET A 195 2.51 20.51 -8.15
CA MET A 195 3.19 19.37 -7.54
C MET A 195 2.16 18.37 -6.99
N ASN A 196 2.08 17.17 -7.60
CA ASN A 196 1.13 16.10 -7.23
C ASN A 196 1.11 15.70 -5.73
N SER A 197 2.19 15.98 -4.98
CA SER A 197 2.28 15.68 -3.54
C SER A 197 1.62 16.73 -2.64
N HIS A 198 1.39 17.95 -3.12
CA HIS A 198 0.90 19.05 -2.31
C HIS A 198 -0.61 19.25 -2.48
N ARG A 199 -1.27 19.68 -1.40
CA ARG A 199 -2.70 20.04 -1.38
C ARG A 199 -2.84 21.42 -0.76
N SER A 200 -3.24 22.38 -1.58
CA SER A 200 -3.45 23.76 -1.13
C SER A 200 -4.91 24.16 -1.23
N ARG A 201 -5.39 24.92 -0.25
CA ARG A 201 -6.66 25.65 -0.31
C ARG A 201 -6.39 27.14 -0.22
N SER A 202 -7.20 27.94 -0.90
CA SER A 202 -7.02 29.39 -0.98
C SER A 202 -8.33 30.11 -0.77
N GLN A 203 -8.37 31.11 0.11
CA GLN A 203 -9.54 31.94 0.35
C GLN A 203 -9.14 33.42 0.36
N SER A 204 -9.80 34.22 -0.47
CA SER A 204 -9.61 35.68 -0.47
C SER A 204 -10.54 36.37 0.53
N PHE A 205 -10.14 37.57 0.94
CA PHE A 205 -10.94 38.50 1.74
C PHE A 205 -10.70 39.94 1.28
N ASN A 206 -11.52 40.88 1.74
CA ASN A 206 -11.47 42.28 1.32
C ASN A 206 -11.37 43.26 2.52
N GLU A 207 -11.32 44.56 2.24
CA GLU A 207 -11.19 45.63 3.25
C GLU A 207 -12.40 45.79 4.18
N THR A 208 -13.55 45.21 3.85
CA THR A 208 -14.73 45.16 4.74
C THR A 208 -14.77 43.90 5.62
N THR A 209 -13.76 43.02 5.52
CA THR A 209 -13.72 41.77 6.27
C THR A 209 -13.28 42.02 7.72
N GLY A 210 -14.16 41.75 8.67
CA GLY A 210 -13.88 41.89 10.11
C GLY A 210 -13.61 40.55 10.82
N PRO A 211 -13.33 40.60 12.15
CA PRO A 211 -12.92 39.43 12.95
C PRO A 211 -13.85 38.22 12.87
N VAL A 212 -15.17 38.43 12.75
CA VAL A 212 -16.17 37.36 12.60
C VAL A 212 -15.92 36.55 11.32
N ARG A 213 -15.67 37.23 10.20
CA ARG A 213 -15.42 36.57 8.91
C ARG A 213 -14.00 36.00 8.83
N PHE A 214 -13.01 36.60 9.49
CA PHE A 214 -11.69 35.96 9.66
C PHE A 214 -11.80 34.65 10.44
N LYS A 215 -12.62 34.58 11.49
CA LYS A 215 -12.88 33.33 12.24
C LYS A 215 -13.47 32.25 11.35
N GLU A 216 -14.46 32.58 10.52
CA GLU A 216 -15.05 31.64 9.56
C GLU A 216 -14.01 31.12 8.55
N ILE A 217 -13.23 32.03 7.93
CA ILE A 217 -12.19 31.67 6.95
C ILE A 217 -11.10 30.79 7.59
N LEU A 218 -10.65 31.12 8.80
CA LEU A 218 -9.66 30.33 9.52
C LEU A 218 -10.17 28.93 9.83
N LEU A 219 -11.42 28.79 10.31
CA LEU A 219 -12.01 27.48 10.57
C LEU A 219 -12.13 26.65 9.27
N GLU A 220 -12.67 27.22 8.20
CA GLU A 220 -12.83 26.54 6.90
C GLU A 220 -11.49 26.07 6.31
N LEU A 221 -10.47 26.94 6.31
CA LEU A 221 -9.14 26.59 5.80
C LEU A 221 -8.42 25.55 6.67
N THR A 222 -8.62 25.58 7.99
CA THR A 222 -7.93 24.69 8.94
C THR A 222 -8.58 23.32 9.11
N GLU A 223 -9.75 23.06 8.51
CA GLU A 223 -10.29 21.70 8.36
C GLU A 223 -9.40 20.75 7.55
N LYS A 224 -8.42 21.26 6.80
CA LYS A 224 -7.53 20.49 5.90
C LYS A 224 -6.05 20.89 5.97
N SER A 225 -5.68 21.87 6.79
CA SER A 225 -4.31 22.37 6.92
C SER A 225 -3.95 22.77 8.34
N ARG A 226 -2.66 22.70 8.67
CA ARG A 226 -2.04 23.34 9.85
C ARG A 226 -1.09 24.49 9.49
N ILE A 227 -0.68 24.57 8.23
CA ILE A 227 0.20 25.63 7.73
C ILE A 227 -0.66 26.67 7.01
N VAL A 228 -0.62 27.92 7.48
CA VAL A 228 -1.46 29.02 6.98
C VAL A 228 -0.56 30.13 6.45
N VAL A 229 -0.61 30.38 5.14
CA VAL A 229 0.14 31.44 4.46
C VAL A 229 -0.78 32.63 4.25
N VAL A 230 -0.43 33.76 4.84
CA VAL A 230 -1.18 35.01 4.86
C VAL A 230 -0.46 36.05 4.00
N CYS A 231 -1.22 36.83 3.23
CA CYS A 231 -0.74 38.07 2.63
C CYS A 231 -1.80 39.16 2.82
N ALA A 232 -1.46 40.16 3.63
CA ALA A 232 -2.31 41.30 3.94
C ALA A 232 -1.43 42.50 4.33
N ASP A 233 -2.04 43.63 4.67
CA ASP A 233 -1.30 44.67 5.38
C ASP A 233 -1.05 44.26 6.84
N GLN A 234 0.02 44.78 7.45
CA GLN A 234 0.44 44.48 8.82
C GLN A 234 -0.69 44.55 9.88
N ARG A 235 -1.65 45.49 9.76
CA ARG A 235 -2.77 45.58 10.72
C ARG A 235 -3.74 44.42 10.54
N THR A 236 -4.09 44.09 9.30
CA THR A 236 -4.93 42.92 9.02
C THR A 236 -4.26 41.60 9.41
N VAL A 237 -2.94 41.45 9.20
CA VAL A 237 -2.19 40.28 9.71
C VAL A 237 -2.31 40.16 11.22
N ARG A 238 -2.17 41.27 11.96
CA ARG A 238 -2.37 41.31 13.43
C ARG A 238 -3.79 40.89 13.82
N ASP A 239 -4.81 41.38 13.13
CA ASP A 239 -6.21 41.05 13.44
C ASP A 239 -6.52 39.57 13.16
N ILE A 240 -5.99 38.99 12.07
CA ILE A 240 -6.08 37.56 11.78
C ILE A 240 -5.42 36.72 12.89
N LEU A 241 -4.23 37.13 13.36
CA LEU A 241 -3.51 36.43 14.43
C LEU A 241 -4.21 36.56 15.80
N LEU A 242 -4.81 37.71 16.12
CA LEU A 242 -5.64 37.89 17.31
C LEU A 242 -6.90 37.00 17.30
N VAL A 243 -7.47 36.73 16.12
CA VAL A 243 -8.55 35.75 15.96
C VAL A 243 -8.01 34.32 16.11
N ALA A 244 -6.87 33.99 15.51
CA ALA A 244 -6.23 32.67 15.67
C ALA A 244 -5.88 32.36 17.15
N GLU A 245 -5.43 33.36 17.91
CA GLU A 245 -5.22 33.27 19.36
C GLU A 245 -6.53 32.94 20.10
N SER A 246 -7.63 33.62 19.76
CA SER A 246 -8.96 33.32 20.33
C SER A 246 -9.52 31.95 19.93
N LEU A 247 -8.94 31.31 18.91
CA LEU A 247 -9.26 29.95 18.45
C LEU A 247 -8.31 28.88 19.02
N ASN A 248 -7.45 29.23 19.99
CA ASN A 248 -6.43 28.33 20.57
C ASN A 248 -5.43 27.77 19.53
N MET A 249 -5.28 28.42 18.37
CA MET A 249 -4.35 27.98 17.32
C MET A 249 -2.88 28.23 17.71
N ILE A 250 -2.64 29.19 18.60
CA ILE A 250 -1.30 29.56 19.08
C ILE A 250 -0.85 28.63 20.21
N ASP A 251 -1.64 28.52 21.29
CA ASP A 251 -1.28 27.73 22.47
C ASP A 251 -1.27 26.22 22.23
N SER A 252 -2.03 25.73 21.23
CA SER A 252 -1.95 24.31 20.83
C SER A 252 -0.60 23.93 20.22
N GLY A 253 0.17 24.90 19.69
CA GLY A 253 1.40 24.66 18.95
C GLY A 253 1.23 23.88 17.63
N GLU A 254 0.01 23.53 17.27
CA GLU A 254 -0.29 22.70 16.08
C GLU A 254 -0.28 23.51 14.79
N TYR A 255 -0.23 24.84 14.84
CA TYR A 255 -0.36 25.73 13.68
C TYR A 255 0.89 26.58 13.45
N VAL A 256 1.18 26.85 12.18
CA VAL A 256 2.23 27.80 11.75
C VAL A 256 1.61 28.81 10.80
N PHE A 257 1.82 30.09 11.09
CA PHE A 257 1.43 31.18 10.22
C PHE A 257 2.66 31.70 9.48
N PHE A 258 2.50 31.97 8.19
CA PHE A 258 3.49 32.67 7.36
C PHE A 258 2.90 34.01 6.92
N ASN A 259 3.59 35.13 7.13
CA ASN A 259 3.30 36.39 6.45
C ASN A 259 4.20 36.53 5.22
N ILE A 260 3.62 36.83 4.06
CA ILE A 260 4.36 37.27 2.88
C ILE A 260 4.46 38.79 2.91
N GLU A 261 5.55 39.32 3.48
CA GLU A 261 5.75 40.77 3.62
C GLU A 261 6.35 41.36 2.34
N LEU A 262 5.46 41.97 1.55
CA LEU A 262 5.79 42.63 0.29
C LEU A 262 6.31 44.07 0.49
N ASP A 263 6.07 44.70 1.66
CA ASP A 263 6.48 46.08 1.96
C ASP A 263 7.54 46.14 3.07
N THR A 264 8.81 46.01 2.67
CA THR A 264 9.96 46.10 3.58
C THR A 264 10.11 47.43 4.34
N ARG A 265 9.31 48.48 4.03
CA ARG A 265 9.31 49.73 4.82
C ARG A 265 8.54 49.61 6.13
N LYS A 266 7.57 48.71 6.19
CA LYS A 266 6.77 48.40 7.39
C LYS A 266 7.37 47.29 8.24
N LEU A 267 8.57 46.83 7.90
CA LEU A 267 9.31 45.80 8.62
C LEU A 267 9.84 46.34 9.95
N SER A 268 8.92 46.60 10.88
CA SER A 268 9.22 46.79 12.29
C SER A 268 9.82 45.50 12.84
N LEU A 269 10.79 45.63 13.74
CA LEU A 269 11.26 44.51 14.54
C LEU A 269 10.15 44.01 15.49
N THR A 270 9.22 44.88 15.88
CA THR A 270 8.09 44.56 16.76
C THR A 270 6.74 44.77 16.04
N PRO A 271 6.43 43.98 14.99
CA PRO A 271 5.26 44.21 14.15
C PRO A 271 3.91 43.96 14.85
N TRP A 272 3.95 43.32 16.02
CA TRP A 272 2.82 43.05 16.92
C TRP A 272 2.36 44.28 17.74
N TYR A 273 3.24 45.28 17.91
CA TYR A 273 3.00 46.44 18.78
C TYR A 273 2.30 47.58 18.03
N ILE A 274 1.23 48.11 18.63
CA ILE A 274 0.55 49.34 18.20
C ILE A 274 0.40 50.27 19.40
N GLU A 275 0.88 51.50 19.31
CA GLU A 275 0.80 52.48 20.40
C GLU A 275 -0.66 52.71 20.84
N GLY A 276 -0.91 52.66 22.15
CA GLY A 276 -2.24 52.82 22.75
C GLY A 276 -3.19 51.61 22.61
N ASP A 277 -2.80 50.54 21.91
CA ASP A 277 -3.63 49.36 21.72
C ASP A 277 -3.56 48.38 22.92
N LYS A 278 -4.74 48.02 23.45
CA LYS A 278 -4.90 47.14 24.63
C LYS A 278 -4.56 45.67 24.36
N ASP A 279 -4.66 45.22 23.11
CA ASP A 279 -4.48 43.84 22.69
C ASP A 279 -3.00 43.51 22.35
N ASN A 280 -2.06 44.44 22.59
CA ASN A 280 -0.63 44.25 22.33
C ASN A 280 -0.02 43.02 23.00
N GLU A 281 -0.40 42.69 24.24
CA GLU A 281 0.10 41.47 24.90
C GLU A 281 -0.42 40.19 24.24
N ARG A 282 -1.68 40.21 23.77
CA ARG A 282 -2.27 39.11 23.00
C ARG A 282 -1.65 39.00 21.60
N ALA A 283 -1.37 40.13 20.95
CA ALA A 283 -0.68 40.16 19.67
C ALA A 283 0.76 39.65 19.80
N LYS A 284 1.52 40.10 20.80
CA LYS A 284 2.89 39.62 21.11
C LYS A 284 2.92 38.09 21.25
N LYS A 285 1.97 37.53 22.00
CA LYS A 285 1.77 36.07 22.12
C LYS A 285 1.43 35.43 20.77
N ALA A 286 0.47 35.98 20.01
CA ALA A 286 0.04 35.41 18.73
C ALA A 286 1.14 35.41 17.65
N TYR A 287 2.04 36.39 17.66
CA TYR A 287 3.16 36.46 16.74
C TYR A 287 4.25 35.40 17.00
N THR A 288 4.23 34.69 18.14
CA THR A 288 5.15 33.56 18.40
C THR A 288 4.92 32.34 17.51
N ALA A 289 3.80 32.30 16.77
CA ALA A 289 3.51 31.31 15.73
C ALA A 289 3.69 31.85 14.30
N LEU A 290 4.18 33.09 14.14
CA LEU A 290 4.31 33.77 12.86
C LEU A 290 5.76 33.77 12.36
N LEU A 291 5.97 33.13 11.22
CA LEU A 291 7.15 33.33 10.38
C LEU A 291 6.86 34.40 9.32
N THR A 292 7.84 35.21 8.94
CA THR A 292 7.68 36.22 7.88
C THR A 292 8.69 35.99 6.76
N VAL A 293 8.19 35.87 5.52
CA VAL A 293 9.02 35.85 4.31
C VAL A 293 9.05 37.25 3.74
N THR A 294 10.25 37.79 3.51
CA THR A 294 10.44 39.13 2.95
C THR A 294 11.68 39.21 2.05
N SER A 295 11.82 40.29 1.28
CA SER A 295 12.99 40.50 0.40
C SER A 295 14.27 40.67 1.22
N ARG A 296 15.39 40.08 0.77
CA ARG A 296 16.66 40.15 1.51
C ARG A 296 17.22 41.58 1.51
N THR A 297 17.30 42.21 2.68
CA THR A 297 18.01 43.48 2.89
C THR A 297 19.53 43.23 2.99
N PRO A 298 20.37 43.91 2.17
CA PRO A 298 21.82 43.85 2.32
C PRO A 298 22.28 44.52 3.62
N ASP A 299 23.25 43.90 4.29
CA ASP A 299 23.86 44.47 5.51
C ASP A 299 25.27 45.02 5.25
N THR A 300 25.52 45.53 4.04
CA THR A 300 26.82 46.10 3.65
C THR A 300 26.95 47.54 4.14
N PRO A 301 28.19 48.00 4.48
CA PRO A 301 28.43 49.41 4.81
C PRO A 301 27.96 50.37 3.70
N ASP A 302 28.15 49.98 2.44
CA ASP A 302 27.76 50.80 1.28
C ASP A 302 26.24 51.01 1.20
N TYR A 303 25.44 49.97 1.46
CA TYR A 303 23.98 50.08 1.50
C TYR A 303 23.50 51.03 2.60
N ARG A 304 24.11 50.92 3.80
CA ARG A 304 23.82 51.80 4.94
C ARG A 304 24.20 53.25 4.62
N ASN A 305 25.40 53.49 4.10
CA ASN A 305 25.90 54.82 3.70
C ASN A 305 25.01 55.47 2.61
N PHE A 306 24.62 54.71 1.59
CA PHE A 306 23.67 55.16 0.57
C PHE A 306 22.32 55.54 1.17
N SER A 307 21.75 54.67 2.02
CA SER A 307 20.49 54.92 2.72
C SER A 307 20.53 56.21 3.52
N ASP A 308 21.60 56.43 4.30
CA ASP A 308 21.75 57.63 5.13
C ASP A 308 21.96 58.91 4.31
N GLU A 309 22.72 58.85 3.21
CA GLU A 309 22.97 59.99 2.34
C GLU A 309 21.71 60.40 1.53
N VAL A 310 20.94 59.44 1.03
CA VAL A 310 19.64 59.71 0.38
C VAL A 310 18.66 60.32 1.39
N LYS A 311 18.55 59.76 2.60
CA LYS A 311 17.74 60.34 3.68
C LYS A 311 18.20 61.75 4.08
N ARG A 312 19.50 62.02 4.08
CA ARG A 312 20.06 63.35 4.39
C ARG A 312 19.66 64.38 3.33
N LYS A 313 19.62 64.00 2.05
CA LYS A 313 19.17 64.87 0.94
C LYS A 313 17.66 65.07 0.88
N ALA A 314 16.88 64.01 1.12
CA ALA A 314 15.43 64.00 0.89
C ALA A 314 14.58 64.29 2.13
N GLY A 315 15.17 64.24 3.34
CA GLY A 315 14.47 64.34 4.61
C GLY A 315 14.20 62.96 5.23
N LYS A 316 14.53 62.80 6.52
CA LYS A 316 14.41 61.51 7.23
C LYS A 316 12.96 61.03 7.37
N GLU A 317 12.01 61.95 7.49
CA GLU A 317 10.57 61.65 7.66
C GLU A 317 9.98 60.87 6.49
N LEU A 318 10.50 61.06 5.27
CA LEU A 318 10.02 60.42 4.05
C LEU A 318 10.28 58.89 4.02
N PHE A 319 11.31 58.43 4.73
CA PHE A 319 11.75 57.02 4.73
C PHE A 319 11.64 56.33 6.10
N GLY A 320 11.39 57.08 7.17
CA GLY A 320 11.33 56.55 8.53
C GLY A 320 12.70 56.19 9.14
N PRO A 321 12.72 55.50 10.29
CA PRO A 321 13.93 55.27 11.07
C PRO A 321 14.86 54.20 10.46
N GLY A 322 14.33 53.03 10.08
CA GLY A 322 15.10 51.92 9.49
C GLY A 322 15.63 52.22 8.07
N PRO A 323 16.59 51.44 7.53
CA PRO A 323 17.20 51.71 6.22
C PRO A 323 16.15 51.80 5.11
N ILE A 324 16.47 52.50 4.01
CA ILE A 324 15.60 52.57 2.82
C ILE A 324 15.27 51.14 2.36
N SER A 325 14.04 50.90 1.90
CA SER A 325 13.62 49.58 1.44
C SER A 325 14.37 49.15 0.18
N THR A 326 14.67 47.86 0.08
CA THR A 326 15.34 47.27 -1.08
C THR A 326 14.61 47.51 -2.38
N PHE A 327 13.27 47.56 -2.34
CA PHE A 327 12.43 47.95 -3.47
C PHE A 327 12.77 49.36 -4.01
N VAL A 328 12.84 50.37 -3.13
CA VAL A 328 13.14 51.75 -3.53
C VAL A 328 14.61 51.87 -3.93
N SER A 329 15.51 51.24 -3.19
CA SER A 329 16.95 51.21 -3.48
C SER A 329 17.27 50.56 -4.84
N ALA A 330 16.51 49.55 -5.28
CA ALA A 330 16.70 48.89 -6.58
C ALA A 330 16.45 49.83 -7.79
N PHE A 331 15.86 51.01 -7.61
CA PHE A 331 15.84 52.04 -8.66
C PHE A 331 17.22 52.67 -8.91
N TYR A 332 18.14 52.65 -7.94
CA TYR A 332 19.54 52.99 -8.20
C TYR A 332 20.16 51.97 -9.17
N ASP A 333 19.92 50.69 -8.89
CA ASP A 333 20.43 49.57 -9.68
C ASP A 333 19.81 49.52 -11.08
N ALA A 334 18.56 49.96 -11.25
CA ALA A 334 17.92 50.14 -12.55
C ALA A 334 18.71 51.12 -13.45
N VAL A 335 19.08 52.28 -12.90
CA VAL A 335 19.84 53.30 -13.64
C VAL A 335 21.27 52.84 -13.89
N LEU A 336 21.92 52.20 -12.91
CA LEU A 336 23.27 51.65 -13.05
C LEU A 336 23.35 50.56 -14.12
N LEU A 337 22.40 49.62 -14.15
CA LEU A 337 22.32 48.56 -15.15
C LEU A 337 22.14 49.13 -16.56
N TYR A 338 21.22 50.09 -16.71
CA TYR A 338 20.99 50.76 -17.99
C TYR A 338 22.24 51.53 -18.45
N ALA A 339 22.85 52.34 -17.59
CA ALA A 339 24.04 53.12 -17.92
C ALA A 339 25.24 52.23 -18.28
N THR A 340 25.41 51.09 -17.61
CA THR A 340 26.45 50.10 -17.93
C THR A 340 26.23 49.50 -19.31
N ALA A 341 25.01 49.01 -19.60
CA ALA A 341 24.68 48.46 -20.92
C ALA A 341 24.73 49.49 -22.05
N LEU A 342 24.37 50.76 -21.75
CA LEU A 342 24.50 51.88 -22.68
C LEU A 342 25.97 52.20 -22.98
N ASN A 343 26.84 52.28 -21.97
CA ASN A 343 28.28 52.50 -22.16
C ASN A 343 28.88 51.43 -23.10
N GLU A 344 28.60 50.15 -22.84
CA GLU A 344 29.02 49.05 -23.72
C GLU A 344 28.41 49.09 -25.13
N THR A 345 27.24 49.72 -25.29
CA THR A 345 26.60 49.94 -26.59
C THR A 345 27.32 51.04 -27.37
N LEU A 346 27.61 52.17 -26.71
CA LEU A 346 28.34 53.31 -27.28
C LEU A 346 29.79 52.93 -27.62
N ALA A 347 30.47 52.20 -26.73
CA ALA A 347 31.82 51.69 -26.97
C ALA A 347 31.91 50.72 -28.16
N ALA A 348 30.82 50.02 -28.47
CA ALA A 348 30.70 49.16 -29.66
C ALA A 348 30.28 49.92 -30.95
N GLY A 349 30.22 51.26 -30.91
CA GLY A 349 29.78 52.09 -32.04
C GLY A 349 28.25 52.16 -32.22
N GLY A 350 27.48 51.70 -31.23
CA GLY A 350 26.03 51.84 -31.19
C GLY A 350 25.55 53.25 -30.83
N HIS A 351 24.23 53.40 -30.66
CA HIS A 351 23.57 54.68 -30.36
C HIS A 351 22.52 54.48 -29.27
N GLN A 352 22.25 55.50 -28.42
CA GLN A 352 21.34 55.36 -27.28
C GLN A 352 19.89 54.97 -27.66
N SER A 353 19.46 55.32 -28.87
CA SER A 353 18.14 54.95 -29.40
C SER A 353 17.99 53.48 -29.81
N ASN A 354 19.06 52.67 -29.81
CA ASN A 354 18.99 51.25 -30.12
C ASN A 354 18.63 50.41 -28.88
N GLY A 355 17.44 50.66 -28.33
CA GLY A 355 17.00 50.09 -27.06
C GLY A 355 16.99 48.56 -27.02
N THR A 356 16.69 47.87 -28.13
CA THR A 356 16.76 46.41 -28.21
C THR A 356 18.18 45.88 -27.95
N LEU A 357 19.21 46.55 -28.48
CA LEU A 357 20.61 46.16 -28.24
C LEU A 357 21.05 46.45 -26.79
N ILE A 358 20.58 47.56 -26.21
CA ILE A 358 20.83 47.89 -24.81
C ILE A 358 20.17 46.85 -23.89
N VAL A 359 18.92 46.46 -24.16
CA VAL A 359 18.21 45.40 -23.43
C VAL A 359 18.94 44.05 -23.52
N GLN A 360 19.39 43.64 -24.71
CA GLN A 360 20.21 42.43 -24.88
C GLN A 360 21.50 42.47 -24.04
N LYS A 361 22.10 43.66 -23.88
CA LYS A 361 23.26 43.89 -23.00
C LYS A 361 22.92 44.04 -21.51
N MET A 362 21.65 44.19 -21.13
CA MET A 362 21.21 44.16 -19.73
C MET A 362 20.90 42.75 -19.22
N TRP A 363 20.61 41.80 -20.11
CA TRP A 363 20.19 40.44 -19.75
C TRP A 363 21.36 39.45 -19.65
N ASN A 364 21.14 38.33 -18.95
CA ASN A 364 22.11 37.27 -18.73
C ASN A 364 23.47 37.76 -18.18
N ARG A 365 23.45 38.65 -17.18
CA ARG A 365 24.65 39.26 -16.59
C ARG A 365 24.50 39.51 -15.09
N SER A 366 25.63 39.76 -14.45
CA SER A 366 25.69 40.28 -13.09
C SER A 366 26.32 41.68 -13.09
N ILE A 367 25.88 42.54 -12.18
CA ILE A 367 26.55 43.79 -11.81
C ILE A 367 26.55 43.94 -10.28
N ASP A 368 27.55 44.65 -9.75
CA ASP A 368 27.57 45.05 -8.34
C ASP A 368 26.68 46.28 -8.15
N GLY A 369 25.48 46.07 -7.63
CA GLY A 369 24.52 47.11 -7.29
C GLY A 369 24.55 47.50 -5.82
N ILE A 370 23.85 48.57 -5.48
CA ILE A 370 23.71 49.00 -4.09
C ILE A 370 22.87 47.99 -3.28
N THR A 371 21.91 47.31 -3.93
CA THR A 371 21.19 46.19 -3.29
C THR A 371 21.96 44.86 -3.29
N GLY A 372 23.29 44.92 -3.34
CA GLY A 372 24.18 43.77 -3.54
C GLY A 372 24.24 43.32 -4.99
N ALA A 373 24.70 42.08 -5.24
CA ALA A 373 24.80 41.54 -6.59
C ALA A 373 23.42 41.53 -7.31
N VAL A 374 23.39 42.09 -8.51
CA VAL A 374 22.21 42.19 -9.36
C VAL A 374 22.37 41.21 -10.51
N ASN A 375 21.96 39.96 -10.27
CA ASN A 375 22.00 38.89 -11.26
C ASN A 375 20.74 38.92 -12.12
N ILE A 376 20.83 39.37 -13.37
CA ILE A 376 19.73 39.37 -14.34
C ILE A 376 19.84 38.11 -15.20
N ASP A 377 18.79 37.29 -15.23
CA ASP A 377 18.75 36.05 -16.02
C ASP A 377 18.63 36.31 -17.54
N PHE A 378 18.62 35.24 -18.32
CA PHE A 378 18.47 35.30 -19.79
C PHE A 378 17.11 35.84 -20.25
N ASN A 379 16.11 35.85 -19.37
CA ASN A 379 14.80 36.43 -19.63
C ASN A 379 14.80 37.94 -19.34
N GLY A 380 15.76 38.47 -18.59
CA GLY A 380 15.75 39.87 -18.14
C GLY A 380 15.08 40.08 -16.79
N ASP A 381 14.99 39.01 -15.98
CA ASP A 381 14.43 39.03 -14.63
C ASP A 381 15.55 38.85 -13.60
N ARG A 382 15.53 39.62 -12.50
CA ARG A 382 16.52 39.43 -11.44
C ARG A 382 16.28 38.13 -10.67
N ILE A 383 17.34 37.35 -10.53
CA ILE A 383 17.43 36.25 -9.58
C ILE A 383 17.70 36.85 -8.19
N ALA A 384 16.64 37.05 -7.42
CA ALA A 384 16.67 37.69 -6.10
C ALA A 384 16.65 36.68 -4.94
N ASP A 385 17.24 37.07 -3.82
CA ASP A 385 17.22 36.34 -2.56
C ASP A 385 16.12 36.83 -1.62
N TYR A 386 15.63 35.94 -0.78
CA TYR A 386 14.60 36.22 0.23
C TYR A 386 15.09 35.81 1.63
N SER A 387 14.52 36.42 2.66
CA SER A 387 14.79 36.10 4.06
C SER A 387 13.54 35.51 4.70
N LEU A 388 13.73 34.45 5.49
CA LEU A 388 12.76 33.95 6.45
C LEU A 388 13.11 34.54 7.82
N MET A 389 12.12 35.17 8.46
CA MET A 389 12.23 35.78 9.77
C MET A 389 11.30 35.10 10.77
N ASP A 390 11.74 35.07 12.03
CA ASP A 390 11.03 34.50 13.16
C ASP A 390 11.13 35.45 14.36
N MET A 391 10.24 35.31 15.33
CA MET A 391 10.19 36.12 16.54
C MET A 391 11.15 35.56 17.60
N ASP A 392 12.14 36.35 17.98
CA ASP A 392 13.04 36.03 19.08
C ASP A 392 12.23 35.97 20.41
N PRO A 393 12.26 34.85 21.16
CA PRO A 393 11.43 34.70 22.36
C PRO A 393 11.94 35.51 23.56
N ASP A 394 13.20 35.97 23.54
CA ASP A 394 13.80 36.74 24.63
C ASP A 394 13.66 38.25 24.40
N THR A 395 13.83 38.73 23.16
CA THR A 395 13.71 40.16 22.82
C THR A 395 12.36 40.56 22.22
N PHE A 396 11.53 39.60 21.82
CA PHE A 396 10.26 39.81 21.10
C PHE A 396 10.43 40.57 19.77
N GLU A 397 11.63 40.54 19.19
CA GLU A 397 11.97 41.15 17.91
C GLU A 397 12.04 40.11 16.79
N PHE A 398 11.60 40.47 15.59
CA PHE A 398 11.74 39.64 14.41
C PHE A 398 13.18 39.65 13.91
N ARG A 399 13.78 38.45 13.82
CA ARG A 399 15.17 38.22 13.39
C ARG A 399 15.20 37.24 12.22
N ILE A 400 16.22 37.36 11.37
CA ILE A 400 16.41 36.45 10.24
C ILE A 400 16.90 35.10 10.78
N VAL A 401 16.27 34.01 10.32
CA VAL A 401 16.64 32.62 10.66
C VAL A 401 17.15 31.84 9.46
N ALA A 402 16.74 32.22 8.25
CA ALA A 402 17.24 31.62 7.01
C ALA A 402 17.20 32.59 5.83
N HIS A 403 18.01 32.32 4.81
CA HIS A 403 17.92 32.95 3.50
C HIS A 403 17.56 31.91 2.45
N TYR A 404 16.60 32.21 1.59
CA TYR A 404 16.43 31.52 0.32
C TYR A 404 17.33 32.20 -0.71
N ILE A 405 18.31 31.45 -1.22
CA ILE A 405 19.32 31.92 -2.18
C ILE A 405 18.83 31.60 -3.60
N GLY A 406 18.42 32.62 -4.34
CA GLY A 406 17.71 32.46 -5.61
C GLY A 406 18.53 31.74 -6.68
N ILE A 407 19.84 31.99 -6.74
CA ILE A 407 20.75 31.36 -7.71
C ILE A 407 21.07 29.89 -7.37
N LYS A 408 20.88 29.48 -6.11
CA LYS A 408 21.05 28.08 -5.67
C LYS A 408 19.74 27.30 -5.64
N ASP A 409 18.59 27.98 -5.76
CA ASP A 409 17.24 27.44 -5.56
C ASP A 409 17.10 26.70 -4.21
N LYS A 410 17.67 27.28 -3.13
CA LYS A 410 17.86 26.61 -1.85
C LYS A 410 17.65 27.52 -0.65
N LEU A 411 16.99 27.00 0.39
CA LEU A 411 16.93 27.59 1.73
C LEU A 411 18.19 27.23 2.55
N GLU A 412 18.88 28.24 3.06
CA GLU A 412 20.09 28.13 3.88
C GLU A 412 19.86 28.83 5.24
N PHE A 413 19.89 28.05 6.33
CA PHE A 413 19.70 28.57 7.69
C PHE A 413 20.95 29.27 8.22
N LEU A 414 20.78 30.30 9.05
CA LEU A 414 21.90 30.98 9.69
C LEU A 414 22.47 30.17 10.86
N ASN A 415 23.80 30.14 10.97
CA ASN A 415 24.48 29.45 12.06
C ASN A 415 24.03 29.98 13.43
N ASN A 416 23.82 29.07 14.38
CA ASN A 416 23.37 29.33 15.74
C ASN A 416 21.95 29.94 15.89
N THR A 417 21.18 30.10 14.80
CA THR A 417 19.76 30.42 14.88
C THR A 417 18.91 29.14 14.84
N LYS A 418 17.76 29.16 15.53
CA LYS A 418 16.72 28.12 15.47
C LYS A 418 15.37 28.79 15.39
N ILE A 419 14.43 28.17 14.67
CA ILE A 419 13.04 28.60 14.70
C ILE A 419 12.40 28.23 16.04
N HIS A 420 11.75 29.20 16.66
CA HIS A 420 10.85 29.05 17.79
C HIS A 420 9.51 28.47 17.32
N TRP A 421 8.93 27.55 18.10
CA TRP A 421 7.64 26.95 17.79
C TRP A 421 6.65 27.17 18.94
N ALA A 422 5.50 27.78 18.62
CA ALA A 422 4.44 28.05 19.57
C ALA A 422 3.92 26.79 20.30
N GLY A 423 3.18 26.99 21.40
CA GLY A 423 2.69 25.90 22.25
C GLY A 423 3.79 25.15 23.01
N GLY A 424 4.98 25.74 23.17
CA GLY A 424 6.11 25.15 23.91
C GLY A 424 6.81 23.99 23.17
N ARG A 425 6.69 23.93 21.84
CA ARG A 425 7.27 22.85 21.04
C ARG A 425 8.77 23.03 20.85
N THR A 426 9.50 21.92 20.88
CA THR A 426 10.94 21.87 20.57
C THR A 426 11.24 21.66 19.09
N SER A 427 10.21 21.37 18.28
CA SER A 427 10.31 21.07 16.86
C SER A 427 9.04 21.49 16.11
N ALA A 428 9.19 21.67 14.80
CA ALA A 428 8.13 22.01 13.87
C ALA A 428 6.89 21.10 14.05
N PRO A 429 5.66 21.64 14.04
CA PRO A 429 4.47 20.80 14.06
C PRO A 429 4.41 19.88 12.83
N PRO A 430 3.80 18.69 12.96
CA PRO A 430 3.65 17.78 11.84
C PRO A 430 2.74 18.37 10.76
N ASN A 431 2.93 17.94 9.50
CA ASN A 431 2.05 18.33 8.38
C ASN A 431 0.56 18.05 8.63
N ARG A 432 0.26 17.04 9.47
CA ARG A 432 -1.08 16.64 9.87
C ARG A 432 -1.09 16.37 11.37
N PRO A 433 -2.17 16.71 12.09
CA PRO A 433 -2.35 16.27 13.48
C PRO A 433 -2.27 14.76 13.58
N GLU A 434 -1.75 14.24 14.69
CA GLU A 434 -1.61 12.80 14.93
C GLU A 434 -2.96 12.05 14.79
N CYS A 435 -4.04 12.69 15.23
CA CYS A 435 -5.40 12.17 15.15
C CYS A 435 -6.09 12.35 13.78
N GLY A 436 -5.40 12.93 12.80
CA GLY A 436 -6.01 13.38 11.54
C GLY A 436 -6.81 14.68 11.71
N PHE A 437 -7.13 15.34 10.60
CA PHE A 437 -7.85 16.62 10.62
C PHE A 437 -9.28 16.53 11.17
N ASP A 438 -9.91 15.37 11.05
CA ASP A 438 -11.27 15.05 11.48
C ASP A 438 -11.32 14.19 12.76
N GLY A 439 -10.16 13.95 13.40
CA GLY A 439 -10.04 13.08 14.58
C GLY A 439 -10.21 11.58 14.29
N SER A 440 -10.36 11.17 13.02
CA SER A 440 -10.66 9.78 12.65
C SER A 440 -9.60 8.76 13.09
N LEU A 441 -8.33 9.15 13.18
CA LEU A 441 -7.23 8.25 13.55
C LEU A 441 -7.16 7.96 15.06
N CYS A 442 -7.75 8.82 15.89
CA CYS A 442 -7.81 8.67 17.35
C CYS A 442 -9.19 8.27 17.87
N GLN A 443 -10.05 7.69 17.03
CA GLN A 443 -11.36 7.21 17.49
C GLN A 443 -11.19 6.17 18.60
N THR A 444 -11.58 6.56 19.82
CA THR A 444 -11.57 5.67 20.98
C THR A 444 -12.57 4.54 20.75
N ILE A 445 -12.10 3.30 20.87
CA ILE A 445 -12.95 2.12 20.71
C ILE A 445 -14.05 2.19 21.78
N SER A 446 -15.29 2.39 21.34
CA SER A 446 -16.44 2.47 22.21
C SER A 446 -16.52 1.23 23.11
N PRO A 447 -16.68 1.37 24.45
CA PRO A 447 -16.81 0.23 25.36
C PRO A 447 -17.92 -0.76 24.96
N PHE A 448 -18.96 -0.25 24.31
CA PHE A 448 -20.05 -1.04 23.75
C PHE A 448 -19.62 -1.97 22.61
N LEU A 449 -18.60 -1.62 21.81
CA LEU A 449 -18.06 -2.48 20.76
C LEU A 449 -17.29 -3.67 21.36
N VAL A 450 -16.53 -3.43 22.43
CA VAL A 450 -15.83 -4.51 23.16
C VAL A 450 -16.85 -5.46 23.78
N LEU A 451 -17.91 -4.93 24.40
CA LEU A 451 -18.97 -5.72 25.00
C LEU A 451 -19.71 -6.60 23.97
N THR A 452 -20.05 -6.06 22.79
CA THR A 452 -20.75 -6.84 21.74
C THR A 452 -19.86 -7.93 21.13
N LEU A 453 -18.56 -7.66 20.92
CA LEU A 453 -17.61 -8.67 20.45
C LEU A 453 -17.46 -9.82 21.47
N VAL A 454 -17.33 -9.52 22.76
CA VAL A 454 -17.24 -10.54 23.83
C VAL A 454 -18.52 -11.37 23.93
N LEU A 455 -19.70 -10.74 23.86
CA LEU A 455 -20.98 -11.47 23.85
C LEU A 455 -21.14 -12.36 22.61
N SER A 456 -20.74 -11.89 21.43
CA SER A 456 -20.80 -12.69 20.20
C SER A 456 -19.87 -13.91 20.22
N SER A 457 -18.65 -13.75 20.74
CA SER A 457 -17.68 -14.85 20.83
C SER A 457 -18.13 -15.91 21.84
N PHE A 458 -18.71 -15.51 22.97
CA PHE A 458 -19.29 -16.43 23.94
C PHE A 458 -20.44 -17.27 23.35
N LEU A 459 -21.35 -16.65 22.58
CA LEU A 459 -22.43 -17.38 21.89
C LEU A 459 -21.89 -18.39 20.85
N VAL A 460 -20.83 -18.05 20.10
CA VAL A 460 -20.18 -18.97 19.16
C VAL A 460 -19.54 -20.15 19.88
N VAL A 461 -18.87 -19.93 21.02
CA VAL A 461 -18.27 -21.01 21.82
C VAL A 461 -19.35 -21.96 22.36
N LEU A 462 -20.49 -21.46 22.84
CA LEU A 462 -21.63 -22.29 23.27
C LEU A 462 -22.25 -23.09 22.12
N ALA A 463 -22.39 -22.51 20.93
CA ALA A 463 -22.86 -23.21 19.73
C ALA A 463 -21.91 -24.34 19.31
N ILE A 464 -20.61 -24.11 19.36
CA ILE A 464 -19.58 -25.14 19.09
C ILE A 464 -19.64 -26.25 20.14
N ALA A 465 -19.69 -25.92 21.44
CA ALA A 465 -19.73 -26.89 22.53
C ALA A 465 -20.98 -27.79 22.46
N SER A 466 -22.16 -27.22 22.20
CA SER A 466 -23.40 -27.97 22.03
C SER A 466 -23.38 -28.88 20.79
N ALA A 467 -22.78 -28.45 19.68
CA ALA A 467 -22.58 -29.29 18.50
C ALA A 467 -21.65 -30.49 18.77
N PHE A 468 -20.59 -30.31 19.57
CA PHE A 468 -19.72 -31.41 20.01
C PHE A 468 -20.45 -32.38 20.94
N MET A 469 -21.18 -31.88 21.93
CA MET A 469 -21.99 -32.71 22.85
C MET A 469 -23.04 -33.54 22.09
N TYR A 470 -23.74 -32.94 21.12
CA TYR A 470 -24.70 -33.64 20.27
C TYR A 470 -24.04 -34.72 19.40
N ARG A 471 -22.88 -34.43 18.80
CA ARG A 471 -22.10 -35.42 18.03
C ARG A 471 -21.67 -36.61 18.87
N HIS A 472 -21.19 -36.35 20.10
CA HIS A 472 -20.77 -37.41 21.02
C HIS A 472 -21.96 -38.30 21.42
N TYR A 473 -23.07 -37.69 21.84
CA TYR A 473 -24.30 -38.42 22.21
C TYR A 473 -24.83 -39.30 21.07
N LYS A 474 -24.86 -38.78 19.84
CA LYS A 474 -25.33 -39.54 18.67
C LYS A 474 -24.45 -40.77 18.39
N LEU A 475 -23.13 -40.66 18.56
CA LEU A 475 -22.20 -41.76 18.28
C LEU A 475 -22.40 -42.94 19.23
N GLU A 476 -22.55 -42.68 20.54
CA GLU A 476 -22.78 -43.71 21.56
C GLU A 476 -24.14 -44.42 21.34
N ALA A 477 -25.18 -43.67 20.99
CA ALA A 477 -26.51 -44.23 20.68
C ALA A 477 -26.48 -45.22 19.49
N GLU A 478 -25.67 -44.96 18.46
CA GLU A 478 -25.54 -45.87 17.32
C GLU A 478 -24.76 -47.16 17.66
N ILE A 479 -23.77 -47.11 18.55
CA ILE A 479 -23.01 -48.30 18.97
C ILE A 479 -23.90 -49.26 19.79
N ALA A 480 -24.74 -48.72 20.65
CA ALA A 480 -25.68 -49.49 21.47
C ALA A 480 -26.75 -50.25 20.66
N SER A 481 -26.97 -49.90 19.39
CA SER A 481 -28.04 -50.46 18.56
C SER A 481 -27.83 -51.92 18.11
N MET A 482 -26.64 -52.50 18.30
CA MET A 482 -26.28 -53.91 18.05
C MET A 482 -26.75 -54.52 16.70
N THR A 483 -26.96 -53.70 15.66
CA THR A 483 -27.72 -54.15 14.47
C THR A 483 -27.02 -55.23 13.62
N TRP A 484 -25.77 -55.58 13.91
CA TRP A 484 -25.00 -56.68 13.31
C TRP A 484 -25.30 -58.05 13.96
N ARG A 485 -25.98 -58.10 15.11
CA ARG A 485 -26.29 -59.35 15.81
C ARG A 485 -27.37 -60.11 15.06
N VAL A 486 -27.10 -61.38 14.78
CA VAL A 486 -28.06 -62.34 14.22
C VAL A 486 -28.48 -63.28 15.34
N MET A 487 -29.79 -63.49 15.50
CA MET A 487 -30.30 -64.46 16.48
C MET A 487 -30.32 -65.87 15.85
N PRO A 488 -30.04 -66.95 16.61
CA PRO A 488 -30.02 -68.33 16.08
C PRO A 488 -31.32 -68.74 15.36
N ASN A 489 -32.47 -68.25 15.83
CA ASN A 489 -33.78 -68.55 15.25
C ASN A 489 -34.06 -67.85 13.90
N GLU A 490 -33.24 -66.88 13.48
CA GLU A 490 -33.32 -66.26 12.15
C GLU A 490 -32.61 -67.10 11.06
N ILE A 491 -31.91 -68.17 11.44
CA ILE A 491 -31.07 -69.00 10.56
C ILE A 491 -31.81 -70.30 10.19
N GLY A 492 -32.35 -70.37 8.97
CA GLY A 492 -33.09 -71.54 8.46
C GLY A 492 -32.19 -72.56 7.75
N HIS A 493 -32.47 -73.85 7.95
CA HIS A 493 -31.79 -74.95 7.23
C HIS A 493 -32.20 -75.01 5.74
N VAL A 494 -31.24 -75.28 4.86
CA VAL A 494 -31.49 -75.44 3.42
C VAL A 494 -32.07 -76.82 3.10
N ALA A 495 -33.39 -76.90 2.96
CA ALA A 495 -34.03 -78.09 2.38
C ALA A 495 -33.79 -78.14 0.86
N GLN A 496 -33.33 -79.28 0.32
CA GLN A 496 -33.21 -79.50 -1.12
C GLN A 496 -34.60 -79.43 -1.80
N SER A 497 -34.94 -78.27 -2.38
CA SER A 497 -36.13 -78.13 -3.22
C SER A 497 -35.74 -78.19 -4.70
N LYS A 498 -36.42 -79.07 -5.43
CA LYS A 498 -36.17 -79.34 -6.86
C LYS A 498 -36.48 -78.10 -7.70
N PHE A 499 -35.61 -77.79 -8.64
CA PHE A 499 -35.88 -76.85 -9.72
C PHE A 499 -37.11 -77.30 -10.52
N ARG A 500 -38.28 -76.74 -10.22
CA ARG A 500 -39.54 -77.08 -10.87
C ARG A 500 -39.82 -76.04 -11.97
N GLY A 501 -39.34 -76.33 -13.17
CA GLY A 501 -39.60 -75.49 -14.34
C GLY A 501 -41.10 -75.43 -14.66
N SER A 502 -41.57 -74.26 -15.07
CA SER A 502 -42.80 -74.13 -15.86
C SER A 502 -42.43 -74.26 -17.34
N MET A 503 -43.11 -75.15 -18.07
CA MET A 503 -42.92 -75.30 -19.52
C MET A 503 -44.01 -74.54 -20.28
N HIS A 504 -43.59 -73.52 -21.03
CA HIS A 504 -43.93 -73.17 -22.43
C HIS A 504 -43.57 -71.67 -22.62
N SER A 505 -43.05 -71.23 -23.77
CA SER A 505 -43.29 -71.77 -25.11
C SER A 505 -42.13 -71.57 -26.12
N LEU A 506 -42.12 -72.46 -27.13
CA LEU A 506 -41.69 -72.27 -28.54
C LEU A 506 -40.19 -72.19 -28.97
N VAL A 507 -39.79 -73.25 -29.70
CA VAL A 507 -39.11 -73.27 -31.02
C VAL A 507 -37.58 -73.03 -31.14
N ARG A 508 -36.85 -74.16 -31.14
CA ARG A 508 -36.02 -74.73 -32.24
C ARG A 508 -34.98 -73.88 -33.04
N ARG A 509 -33.75 -74.44 -33.07
CA ARG A 509 -32.65 -74.36 -34.09
C ARG A 509 -31.89 -73.01 -34.22
N GLY A 510 -30.54 -73.00 -34.28
CA GLY A 510 -29.58 -74.10 -34.08
C GLY A 510 -28.11 -73.76 -34.38
N SER A 511 -27.24 -74.79 -34.25
CA SER A 511 -25.90 -74.99 -34.86
C SER A 511 -24.68 -74.09 -34.54
N GLN A 512 -23.75 -74.69 -33.77
CA GLN A 512 -22.33 -74.97 -34.06
C GLN A 512 -21.19 -73.89 -34.05
N LEU A 513 -20.11 -74.24 -33.30
CA LEU A 513 -18.63 -74.09 -33.55
C LEU A 513 -18.04 -72.71 -33.94
N ALA A 514 -16.75 -72.36 -33.79
CA ALA A 514 -15.51 -72.98 -33.26
C ALA A 514 -14.60 -71.83 -32.69
N GLN A 515 -13.76 -71.95 -31.66
CA GLN A 515 -12.54 -72.76 -31.42
C GLN A 515 -11.19 -72.12 -31.92
N LYS A 516 -10.25 -71.86 -30.97
CA LYS A 516 -8.75 -71.88 -31.11
C LYS A 516 -8.07 -70.79 -31.99
N LYS A 517 -6.80 -70.38 -31.79
CA LYS A 517 -5.75 -70.56 -30.74
C LYS A 517 -4.65 -69.49 -30.93
N LYS A 518 -3.84 -69.19 -29.90
CA LYS A 518 -2.46 -68.66 -30.06
C LYS A 518 -1.47 -69.42 -29.15
N ARG A 519 -0.19 -69.43 -29.52
CA ARG A 519 1.00 -69.79 -28.69
C ARG A 519 1.86 -68.51 -28.60
N VAL A 520 2.36 -68.05 -27.43
CA VAL A 520 3.37 -68.61 -26.49
C VAL A 520 4.81 -68.45 -27.02
N ILE A 521 5.70 -67.69 -26.33
CA ILE A 521 6.75 -68.21 -25.41
C ILE A 521 7.63 -67.08 -24.77
N LEU A 522 7.81 -67.17 -23.43
CA LEU A 522 9.03 -66.98 -22.58
C LEU A 522 10.05 -65.79 -22.68
N ARG A 523 10.40 -65.28 -21.47
CA ARG A 523 11.74 -65.27 -20.78
C ARG A 523 12.54 -63.95 -20.53
N ILE A 524 13.06 -63.88 -19.28
CA ILE A 524 14.40 -63.42 -18.79
C ILE A 524 14.52 -62.15 -17.88
N LEU A 525 15.07 -62.44 -16.69
CA LEU A 525 15.89 -61.73 -15.66
C LEU A 525 16.34 -60.26 -15.83
N GLY A 526 16.52 -59.56 -14.68
CA GLY A 526 17.83 -58.96 -14.35
C GLY A 526 17.88 -57.62 -13.57
N LEU A 527 18.41 -57.65 -12.33
CA LEU A 527 19.19 -56.60 -11.60
C LEU A 527 18.48 -55.23 -11.35
N VAL A 528 18.88 -54.28 -10.49
CA VAL A 528 20.19 -53.77 -9.99
C VAL A 528 20.06 -53.19 -8.56
N ASN A 529 21.20 -53.03 -7.84
CA ASN A 529 21.37 -52.35 -6.54
C ASN A 529 20.93 -50.86 -6.52
N PHE A 530 20.67 -50.29 -5.33
CA PHE A 530 21.52 -49.23 -4.75
C PHE A 530 21.27 -49.03 -3.24
N SER A 531 22.28 -48.51 -2.55
CA SER A 531 22.41 -48.45 -1.08
C SER A 531 22.27 -47.04 -0.49
N TRP A 532 22.08 -47.00 0.84
CA TRP A 532 22.50 -46.00 1.86
C TRP A 532 21.38 -45.58 2.82
N PHE A 533 21.53 -45.95 4.10
CA PHE A 533 20.90 -45.29 5.24
C PHE A 533 21.83 -45.37 6.44
N SER A 534 22.02 -44.24 7.14
CA SER A 534 22.71 -44.21 8.42
C SER A 534 21.73 -44.47 9.57
N ALA A 535 22.16 -45.30 10.51
CA ALA A 535 21.60 -45.44 11.86
C ALA A 535 21.91 -44.14 12.70
N PRO A 536 21.54 -43.97 14.00
CA PRO A 536 21.27 -45.05 14.99
C PRO A 536 20.30 -44.75 16.18
N LYS A 537 20.24 -45.75 17.09
CA LYS A 537 19.95 -45.70 18.56
C LYS A 537 18.53 -46.00 19.09
N THR A 538 18.31 -47.29 19.33
CA THR A 538 18.05 -47.95 20.64
C THR A 538 17.90 -47.08 21.90
N CYS A 539 16.97 -47.49 22.77
CA CYS A 539 17.14 -47.61 24.23
C CYS A 539 16.19 -48.67 24.80
N ASP A 540 16.63 -49.41 25.83
CA ASP A 540 15.96 -50.58 26.42
C ASP A 540 15.16 -50.26 27.71
N ASP A 541 14.45 -51.31 28.17
CA ASP A 541 13.59 -51.52 29.36
C ASP A 541 14.34 -51.43 30.74
N PRO A 542 13.78 -51.80 31.94
CA PRO A 542 12.38 -51.94 32.41
C PRO A 542 12.06 -51.48 33.88
N SER A 543 10.77 -51.28 34.21
CA SER A 543 10.09 -51.60 35.52
C SER A 543 10.54 -50.91 36.85
N PRO A 544 9.92 -51.22 38.03
CA PRO A 544 8.49 -51.37 38.39
C PRO A 544 8.07 -50.48 39.60
N CYS A 545 6.79 -50.53 40.03
CA CYS A 545 6.43 -50.26 41.45
C CYS A 545 5.09 -50.89 41.89
N GLU A 546 5.06 -51.26 43.17
CA GLU A 546 3.98 -51.88 43.98
C GLU A 546 2.86 -50.87 44.37
N SER A 547 1.75 -51.17 45.05
CA SER A 547 0.81 -52.32 45.26
C SER A 547 -0.18 -51.91 46.39
N LEU A 548 -1.15 -52.76 46.75
CA LEU A 548 -2.01 -52.72 47.99
C LEU A 548 -3.18 -51.68 48.06
N PRO A 549 -4.22 -51.89 48.91
CA PRO A 549 -4.92 -53.17 49.19
C PRO A 549 -6.47 -53.06 49.47
N LEU A 550 -7.13 -54.23 49.65
CA LEU A 550 -8.33 -54.50 50.51
C LEU A 550 -9.66 -53.75 50.16
N ALA A 551 -10.88 -54.28 50.33
CA ALA A 551 -11.46 -55.58 50.73
C ALA A 551 -12.91 -55.67 50.12
N ASP A 552 -13.84 -56.60 50.38
CA ASP A 552 -13.93 -57.76 51.29
C ASP A 552 -14.89 -58.86 50.71
N SER A 553 -15.69 -59.51 51.57
CA SER A 553 -16.66 -60.60 51.35
C SER A 553 -18.12 -60.07 51.13
N VAL A 554 -19.16 -60.84 50.72
CA VAL A 554 -19.81 -61.99 51.38
C VAL A 554 -20.73 -62.79 50.43
N ILE A 555 -20.58 -64.13 50.43
CA ILE A 555 -21.55 -65.25 50.31
C ILE A 555 -22.87 -65.09 49.48
N GLY A 556 -23.07 -66.00 48.52
CA GLY A 556 -24.40 -66.40 47.99
C GLY A 556 -24.36 -67.75 47.24
N ARG A 557 -25.22 -68.73 47.60
CA ARG A 557 -25.23 -70.12 47.08
C ARG A 557 -26.27 -70.36 45.98
N GLY A 558 -26.00 -71.36 45.12
CA GLY A 558 -26.99 -72.10 44.31
C GLY A 558 -27.06 -71.67 42.83
N THR A 559 -27.26 -72.54 41.84
CA THR A 559 -27.42 -74.02 41.87
C THR A 559 -27.06 -74.59 40.49
N GLN A 560 -26.65 -75.87 40.41
CA GLN A 560 -26.31 -76.56 39.15
C GLN A 560 -27.54 -76.96 38.34
N THR A 561 -27.41 -77.00 37.01
CA THR A 561 -27.99 -78.04 36.13
C THR A 561 -27.08 -78.25 34.90
N VAL A 562 -27.12 -79.46 34.34
CA VAL A 562 -26.19 -80.02 33.33
C VAL A 562 -27.00 -80.54 32.12
N PHE A 563 -26.32 -81.00 31.05
CA PHE A 563 -26.80 -81.69 29.83
C PHE A 563 -27.17 -80.78 28.64
N SER A 564 -26.81 -81.08 27.39
CA SER A 564 -25.80 -82.03 26.86
C SER A 564 -25.42 -81.65 25.41
N GLU A 565 -24.28 -82.15 24.92
CA GLU A 565 -23.84 -82.05 23.52
C GLU A 565 -24.58 -83.04 22.60
N ASP A 566 -24.64 -82.75 21.30
CA ASP A 566 -24.40 -83.72 20.21
C ASP A 566 -24.31 -83.00 18.84
N GLY A 567 -23.37 -83.43 17.99
CA GLY A 567 -23.15 -82.88 16.66
C GLY A 567 -23.18 -83.96 15.56
N VAL A 568 -23.63 -83.61 14.35
CA VAL A 568 -23.70 -84.54 13.21
C VAL A 568 -23.29 -83.88 11.90
N SER A 569 -22.39 -84.54 11.16
CA SER A 569 -21.99 -84.23 9.79
C SER A 569 -22.58 -85.25 8.81
N LEU A 570 -23.08 -84.82 7.63
CA LEU A 570 -23.52 -85.71 6.55
C LEU A 570 -23.22 -85.15 5.16
N PHE A 571 -22.91 -86.05 4.22
CA PHE A 571 -22.32 -85.77 2.90
C PHE A 571 -23.31 -85.84 1.71
N ASP A 572 -22.91 -85.11 0.66
CA ASP A 572 -23.12 -85.26 -0.79
C ASP A 572 -24.08 -86.36 -1.34
N ASN A 573 -25.02 -85.91 -2.20
CA ASN A 573 -25.15 -86.49 -3.54
C ASN A 573 -25.93 -85.58 -4.52
N GLY A 574 -25.31 -85.23 -5.66
CA GLY A 574 -26.05 -85.24 -6.94
C GLY A 574 -26.81 -84.00 -7.45
N ARG A 575 -26.28 -82.77 -7.32
CA ARG A 575 -26.26 -81.67 -8.34
C ARG A 575 -26.07 -80.29 -7.71
N GLY A 576 -24.86 -79.74 -7.88
CA GLY A 576 -24.42 -78.47 -7.31
C GLY A 576 -23.31 -78.73 -6.31
N GLN A 577 -22.07 -78.41 -6.69
CA GLN A 577 -20.92 -78.54 -5.80
C GLN A 577 -21.06 -77.45 -4.72
N MET A 578 -21.38 -77.85 -3.49
CA MET A 578 -21.48 -76.94 -2.34
C MET A 578 -20.10 -76.76 -1.74
N PHE A 579 -19.48 -75.60 -1.98
CA PHE A 579 -18.11 -75.31 -1.55
C PHE A 579 -17.98 -74.95 -0.06
N VAL A 580 -19.06 -74.47 0.57
CA VAL A 580 -19.11 -74.01 1.97
C VAL A 580 -20.50 -74.34 2.54
N SER A 581 -20.61 -74.47 3.87
CA SER A 581 -21.91 -74.57 4.56
C SER A 581 -22.80 -73.36 4.27
N THR A 582 -24.10 -73.59 4.06
CA THR A 582 -25.07 -72.53 3.75
C THR A 582 -26.34 -72.63 4.58
N ALA A 583 -26.95 -71.48 4.85
CA ALA A 583 -28.25 -71.35 5.50
C ALA A 583 -29.11 -70.32 4.75
N VAL A 584 -30.37 -70.18 5.18
CA VAL A 584 -31.27 -69.11 4.73
C VAL A 584 -31.38 -68.07 5.84
N TYR A 585 -31.02 -66.82 5.54
CA TYR A 585 -31.17 -65.68 6.43
C TYR A 585 -32.05 -64.62 5.78
N LYS A 586 -33.17 -64.26 6.43
CA LYS A 586 -34.14 -63.26 5.93
C LYS A 586 -34.57 -63.50 4.45
N GLY A 587 -34.74 -64.76 4.08
CA GLY A 587 -35.14 -65.20 2.74
C GLY A 587 -34.01 -65.28 1.70
N VAL A 588 -32.76 -64.98 2.07
CA VAL A 588 -31.59 -65.02 1.18
C VAL A 588 -30.66 -66.17 1.60
N GLN A 589 -30.08 -66.89 0.63
CA GLN A 589 -29.05 -67.91 0.91
C GLN A 589 -27.73 -67.24 1.28
N VAL A 590 -27.18 -67.62 2.44
CA VAL A 590 -25.94 -67.08 3.01
C VAL A 590 -24.93 -68.19 3.25
N ALA A 591 -23.64 -67.86 3.16
CA ALA A 591 -22.55 -68.71 3.60
C ALA A 591 -22.44 -68.59 5.12
N VAL A 592 -22.34 -69.75 5.79
CA VAL A 592 -22.22 -69.83 7.25
C VAL A 592 -20.86 -70.40 7.59
N ARG A 593 -20.06 -69.63 8.34
CA ARG A 593 -18.78 -70.07 8.89
C ARG A 593 -18.92 -70.27 10.40
N PRO A 594 -18.79 -71.49 10.94
CA PRO A 594 -18.80 -71.69 12.39
C PRO A 594 -17.61 -70.99 13.04
N ILE A 595 -17.80 -70.47 14.25
CA ILE A 595 -16.75 -69.90 15.09
C ILE A 595 -16.40 -70.94 16.15
N ASP A 596 -15.17 -71.42 16.13
CA ASP A 596 -14.68 -72.49 17.02
C ASP A 596 -14.30 -71.93 18.41
N LYS A 597 -15.29 -71.32 19.09
CA LYS A 597 -15.18 -70.70 20.42
C LYS A 597 -16.47 -70.89 21.21
N SER A 598 -16.37 -71.57 22.36
CA SER A 598 -17.51 -71.86 23.25
C SER A 598 -18.16 -70.63 23.87
N ARG A 599 -17.42 -69.52 24.01
CA ARG A 599 -17.90 -68.22 24.46
C ARG A 599 -17.15 -67.09 23.77
N ILE A 600 -17.88 -66.09 23.29
CA ILE A 600 -17.32 -64.86 22.68
C ILE A 600 -17.59 -63.71 23.64
N ASP A 601 -16.55 -62.98 24.06
CA ASP A 601 -16.70 -61.77 24.88
C ASP A 601 -16.64 -60.51 24.00
N LEU A 602 -17.69 -59.69 24.05
CA LEU A 602 -17.93 -58.59 23.12
C LEU A 602 -17.22 -57.30 23.58
N SER A 603 -15.90 -57.24 23.39
CA SER A 603 -15.11 -56.03 23.66
C SER A 603 -15.52 -54.84 22.78
N ARG A 604 -15.36 -53.60 23.29
CA ARG A 604 -15.69 -52.36 22.54
C ARG A 604 -15.01 -52.28 21.15
N PRO A 605 -13.72 -52.65 20.97
CA PRO A 605 -13.10 -52.69 19.65
C PRO A 605 -13.79 -53.67 18.70
N MET A 606 -14.18 -54.86 19.18
CA MET A 606 -14.85 -55.87 18.36
C MET A 606 -16.28 -55.46 17.98
N LEU A 607 -17.00 -54.77 18.87
CA LEU A 607 -18.31 -54.17 18.54
C LEU A 607 -18.21 -53.10 17.44
N LEU A 608 -17.16 -52.28 17.47
CA LEU A 608 -16.87 -51.29 16.43
C LEU A 608 -16.52 -51.97 15.10
N GLU A 609 -15.71 -53.04 15.14
CA GLU A 609 -15.34 -53.82 13.95
C GLU A 609 -16.54 -54.54 13.33
N LEU A 610 -17.42 -55.16 14.14
CA LEU A 610 -18.66 -55.78 13.70
C LEU A 610 -19.62 -54.78 13.05
N LYS A 611 -19.75 -53.56 13.60
CA LYS A 611 -20.52 -52.47 12.97
C LYS A 611 -19.88 -52.07 11.63
N ARG A 612 -18.57 -51.79 11.61
CA ARG A 612 -17.82 -51.44 10.38
C ARG A 612 -18.02 -52.47 9.27
N MET A 613 -17.84 -53.76 9.58
CA MET A 613 -18.03 -54.84 8.60
C MET A 613 -19.44 -54.87 8.02
N LYS A 614 -20.47 -54.58 8.83
CA LYS A 614 -21.86 -54.52 8.36
C LYS A 614 -22.11 -53.30 7.46
N ASP A 615 -21.53 -52.16 7.81
CA ASP A 615 -21.72 -50.90 7.07
C ASP A 615 -20.90 -50.87 5.76
N LEU A 616 -19.89 -51.74 5.60
CA LEU A 616 -19.13 -51.92 4.36
C LEU A 616 -19.96 -52.63 3.27
N HIS A 617 -20.18 -51.93 2.15
CA HIS A 617 -20.84 -52.48 0.98
C HIS A 617 -20.15 -52.03 -0.33
N HIS A 618 -19.78 -53.01 -1.16
CA HIS A 618 -19.17 -52.78 -2.48
C HIS A 618 -19.38 -54.02 -3.37
N ASP A 619 -19.49 -53.84 -4.69
CA ASP A 619 -19.81 -54.93 -5.62
C ASP A 619 -18.75 -56.05 -5.66
N HIS A 620 -17.49 -55.71 -5.39
CA HIS A 620 -16.33 -56.63 -5.44
C HIS A 620 -15.83 -57.06 -4.04
N VAL A 621 -16.68 -56.92 -3.02
CA VAL A 621 -16.40 -57.34 -1.64
C VAL A 621 -17.61 -58.11 -1.12
N VAL A 622 -17.37 -59.23 -0.45
CA VAL A 622 -18.44 -60.09 0.08
C VAL A 622 -19.21 -59.35 1.16
N LYS A 623 -20.54 -59.25 0.99
CA LYS A 623 -21.39 -58.60 1.98
C LYS A 623 -21.43 -59.39 3.29
N PHE A 624 -21.14 -58.73 4.40
CA PHE A 624 -21.35 -59.26 5.74
C PHE A 624 -22.80 -59.00 6.17
N TYR A 625 -23.51 -60.05 6.60
CA TYR A 625 -24.89 -59.94 7.10
C TYR A 625 -24.93 -59.75 8.61
N GLY A 626 -24.01 -60.39 9.33
CA GLY A 626 -23.90 -60.30 10.78
C GLY A 626 -23.22 -61.52 11.41
N ALA A 627 -23.22 -61.55 12.74
CA ALA A 627 -22.69 -62.65 13.53
C ALA A 627 -23.74 -63.17 14.52
N CYS A 628 -23.86 -64.50 14.59
CA CYS A 628 -24.49 -65.19 15.69
C CYS A 628 -23.41 -65.45 16.75
N VAL A 629 -23.63 -64.93 17.96
CA VAL A 629 -22.67 -65.00 19.09
C VAL A 629 -23.24 -65.76 20.29
N ASP A 630 -24.40 -66.37 20.11
CA ASP A 630 -25.15 -67.11 21.13
C ASP A 630 -24.75 -68.61 21.09
N PRO A 631 -24.15 -69.16 22.17
CA PRO A 631 -23.77 -70.57 22.24
C PRO A 631 -24.99 -71.52 22.14
N PRO A 632 -24.83 -72.76 21.65
CA PRO A 632 -23.58 -73.39 21.21
C PRO A 632 -23.18 -73.08 19.76
N ASN A 633 -24.04 -72.42 18.97
CA ASN A 633 -23.89 -72.30 17.51
C ASN A 633 -23.39 -70.91 17.07
N CYS A 634 -22.22 -70.50 17.56
CA CYS A 634 -21.57 -69.27 17.14
C CYS A 634 -21.16 -69.34 15.66
N CYS A 635 -21.55 -68.36 14.84
CA CYS A 635 -21.21 -68.34 13.40
C CYS A 635 -21.22 -66.95 12.77
N LEU A 636 -20.45 -66.79 11.68
CA LEU A 636 -20.45 -65.60 10.82
C LEU A 636 -21.31 -65.84 9.58
N LEU A 637 -22.14 -64.86 9.21
CA LEU A 637 -23.02 -64.90 8.05
C LEU A 637 -22.53 -63.93 6.96
N THR A 638 -22.21 -64.47 5.78
CA THR A 638 -21.73 -63.73 4.62
C THR A 638 -22.49 -64.09 3.34
N GLU A 639 -22.35 -63.28 2.30
CA GLU A 639 -22.96 -63.55 0.99
C GLU A 639 -22.48 -64.88 0.38
N TYR A 640 -23.41 -65.76 0.02
CA TYR A 640 -23.07 -67.03 -0.63
C TYR A 640 -22.72 -66.83 -2.11
N CYS A 641 -21.53 -67.27 -2.50
CA CYS A 641 -21.00 -67.19 -3.86
C CYS A 641 -21.01 -68.58 -4.52
N PRO A 642 -21.98 -68.91 -5.40
CA PRO A 642 -22.25 -70.27 -5.84
C PRO A 642 -21.27 -70.85 -6.87
N LYS A 643 -20.24 -70.08 -7.28
CA LYS A 643 -19.15 -70.60 -8.14
C LYS A 643 -17.92 -71.05 -7.36
N GLY A 644 -17.96 -70.96 -6.02
CA GLY A 644 -16.84 -71.29 -5.16
C GLY A 644 -15.80 -70.18 -5.09
N SER A 645 -14.59 -70.56 -4.64
CA SER A 645 -13.42 -69.69 -4.66
C SER A 645 -12.79 -69.61 -6.04
N LEU A 646 -11.93 -68.61 -6.25
CA LEU A 646 -11.09 -68.50 -7.43
C LEU A 646 -10.16 -69.72 -7.53
N GLN A 647 -9.69 -70.27 -6.41
CA GLN A 647 -8.90 -71.49 -6.40
C GLN A 647 -9.69 -72.67 -6.98
N ASP A 648 -10.95 -72.89 -6.56
CA ASP A 648 -11.82 -73.94 -7.12
C ASP A 648 -12.01 -73.78 -8.64
N ILE A 649 -12.16 -72.54 -9.10
CA ILE A 649 -12.30 -72.22 -10.53
C ILE A 649 -11.01 -72.52 -11.29
N LEU A 650 -9.84 -72.19 -10.74
CA LEU A 650 -8.52 -72.40 -11.33
C LEU A 650 -8.14 -73.89 -11.38
N GLU A 651 -8.56 -74.70 -10.41
CA GLU A 651 -8.34 -76.14 -10.39
C GLU A 651 -9.31 -76.89 -11.34
N ASN A 652 -10.53 -76.39 -11.56
CA ASN A 652 -11.53 -77.07 -12.40
C ASN A 652 -11.30 -76.92 -13.92
N GLU A 653 -10.57 -77.86 -14.54
CA GLU A 653 -10.19 -77.86 -15.97
C GLU A 653 -11.36 -77.71 -16.98
N GLN A 654 -12.61 -77.96 -16.56
CA GLN A 654 -13.78 -77.79 -17.44
C GLN A 654 -14.07 -76.30 -17.72
N ILE A 655 -13.62 -75.39 -16.86
CA ILE A 655 -13.81 -73.94 -17.00
C ILE A 655 -12.69 -73.36 -17.87
N LYS A 656 -13.03 -72.97 -19.09
CA LYS A 656 -12.08 -72.32 -20.02
C LYS A 656 -11.92 -70.84 -19.68
N LEU A 657 -10.80 -70.50 -19.03
CA LEU A 657 -10.40 -69.11 -18.81
C LEU A 657 -9.75 -68.54 -20.08
N ASP A 658 -10.52 -67.86 -20.91
CA ASP A 658 -9.96 -67.00 -21.96
C ASP A 658 -9.37 -65.70 -21.37
N TRP A 659 -8.69 -64.91 -22.21
CA TRP A 659 -8.00 -63.72 -21.71
C TRP A 659 -8.94 -62.60 -21.25
N MET A 660 -10.16 -62.52 -21.78
CA MET A 660 -11.17 -61.55 -21.34
C MET A 660 -11.68 -61.91 -19.95
N PHE A 661 -11.98 -63.20 -19.71
CA PHE A 661 -12.46 -63.67 -18.42
C PHE A 661 -11.36 -63.63 -17.33
N ARG A 662 -10.09 -63.91 -17.69
CA ARG A 662 -8.96 -63.65 -16.78
C ARG A 662 -8.85 -62.18 -16.41
N TYR A 663 -8.95 -61.28 -17.40
CA TYR A 663 -8.87 -59.85 -17.16
C TYR A 663 -10.00 -59.35 -16.25
N SER A 664 -11.24 -59.83 -16.43
CA SER A 664 -12.35 -59.45 -15.54
C SER A 664 -12.10 -59.91 -14.10
N LEU A 665 -11.65 -61.15 -13.87
CA LEU A 665 -11.31 -61.65 -12.52
C LEU A 665 -10.19 -60.82 -11.86
N MET A 666 -9.12 -60.49 -12.60
CA MET A 666 -8.03 -59.64 -12.09
C MET A 666 -8.49 -58.21 -11.78
N HIS A 667 -9.32 -57.63 -12.65
CA HIS A 667 -9.84 -56.27 -12.51
C HIS A 667 -10.83 -56.13 -11.36
N ASP A 668 -11.71 -57.10 -11.18
CA ASP A 668 -12.64 -57.20 -10.06
C ASP A 668 -11.87 -57.33 -8.72
N LEU A 669 -10.81 -58.14 -8.70
CA LEU A 669 -9.90 -58.27 -7.54
C LEU A 669 -9.21 -56.94 -7.20
N VAL A 670 -8.69 -56.20 -8.20
CA VAL A 670 -8.11 -54.86 -8.00
C VAL A 670 -9.14 -53.89 -7.41
N LYS A 671 -10.38 -53.88 -7.92
CA LYS A 671 -11.45 -53.03 -7.38
C LYS A 671 -11.83 -53.37 -5.95
N GLY A 672 -11.94 -54.67 -5.62
CA GLY A 672 -12.18 -55.11 -4.26
C GLY A 672 -11.07 -54.68 -3.30
N MET A 673 -9.81 -54.86 -3.71
CA MET A 673 -8.63 -54.50 -2.91
C MET A 673 -8.53 -52.99 -2.72
N LEU A 674 -8.76 -52.20 -3.76
CA LEU A 674 -8.77 -50.73 -3.71
C LEU A 674 -9.81 -50.21 -2.72
N PHE A 675 -11.03 -50.77 -2.73
CA PHE A 675 -12.08 -50.41 -1.78
C PHE A 675 -11.67 -50.73 -0.34
N LEU A 676 -11.12 -51.92 -0.08
CA LEU A 676 -10.64 -52.29 1.26
C LEU A 676 -9.49 -51.38 1.73
N HIS A 677 -8.57 -51.00 0.82
CA HIS A 677 -7.44 -50.10 1.12
C HIS A 677 -7.86 -48.66 1.42
N GLN A 678 -9.00 -48.22 0.88
CA GLN A 678 -9.61 -46.91 1.18
C GLN A 678 -10.55 -46.94 2.40
N SER A 679 -10.97 -48.12 2.85
CA SER A 679 -11.83 -48.31 4.02
C SER A 679 -11.08 -48.16 5.35
N GLU A 680 -11.81 -48.04 6.46
CA GLU A 680 -11.22 -47.99 7.81
C GLU A 680 -10.43 -49.25 8.20
N LEU A 681 -10.62 -50.38 7.51
CA LEU A 681 -9.84 -51.62 7.72
C LEU A 681 -8.41 -51.50 7.17
N LYS A 682 -8.18 -50.62 6.18
CA LYS A 682 -6.91 -50.33 5.50
C LYS A 682 -6.23 -51.49 4.75
N SER A 683 -6.34 -52.74 5.18
CA SER A 683 -5.78 -53.93 4.51
C SER A 683 -6.64 -55.17 4.75
N HIS A 684 -6.43 -56.21 3.95
CA HIS A 684 -7.04 -57.53 4.14
C HIS A 684 -6.16 -58.42 5.04
N GLY A 685 -4.84 -58.41 4.83
CA GLY A 685 -3.85 -59.12 5.65
C GLY A 685 -3.84 -60.64 5.53
N SER A 686 -4.75 -61.23 4.75
CA SER A 686 -4.81 -62.68 4.47
C SER A 686 -5.36 -62.97 3.08
N LEU A 687 -5.09 -62.08 2.11
CA LEU A 687 -5.55 -62.23 0.73
C LEU A 687 -4.88 -63.44 0.06
N LYS A 688 -5.70 -64.30 -0.57
CA LYS A 688 -5.29 -65.50 -1.31
C LYS A 688 -6.42 -65.97 -2.24
N SER A 689 -6.14 -66.85 -3.20
CA SER A 689 -7.14 -67.32 -4.16
C SER A 689 -8.31 -68.09 -3.53
N SER A 690 -8.12 -68.75 -2.37
CA SER A 690 -9.24 -69.35 -1.61
C SER A 690 -10.19 -68.30 -0.99
N ASN A 691 -9.71 -67.09 -0.73
CA ASN A 691 -10.47 -66.00 -0.11
C ASN A 691 -11.07 -65.04 -1.16
N CYS A 692 -10.80 -65.26 -2.44
CA CYS A 692 -11.49 -64.62 -3.54
C CYS A 692 -12.63 -65.54 -3.97
N VAL A 693 -13.89 -65.12 -3.87
CA VAL A 693 -15.07 -65.94 -4.21
C VAL A 693 -15.83 -65.35 -5.39
N VAL A 694 -16.60 -66.17 -6.10
CA VAL A 694 -17.20 -65.76 -7.37
C VAL A 694 -18.73 -65.94 -7.37
N ASP A 695 -19.45 -64.86 -7.69
CA ASP A 695 -20.91 -64.81 -7.67
C ASP A 695 -21.55 -65.60 -8.84
N SER A 696 -22.88 -65.70 -8.85
CA SER A 696 -23.61 -66.42 -9.91
C SER A 696 -23.41 -65.85 -11.33
N ARG A 697 -22.98 -64.59 -11.44
CA ARG A 697 -22.72 -63.83 -12.68
C ARG A 697 -21.24 -63.81 -13.06
N PHE A 698 -20.39 -64.56 -12.34
CA PHE A 698 -18.94 -64.60 -12.48
C PHE A 698 -18.20 -63.29 -12.10
N VAL A 699 -18.80 -62.46 -11.23
CA VAL A 699 -18.10 -61.33 -10.60
C VAL A 699 -17.26 -61.84 -9.44
N LEU A 700 -15.98 -61.45 -9.38
CA LEU A 700 -15.12 -61.80 -8.25
C LEU A 700 -15.34 -60.83 -7.08
N LYS A 701 -15.46 -61.39 -5.88
CA LYS A 701 -15.59 -60.68 -4.61
C LYS A 701 -14.53 -61.14 -3.61
N ILE A 702 -13.95 -60.20 -2.87
CA ILE A 702 -13.03 -60.51 -1.77
C ILE A 702 -13.84 -60.91 -0.52
N ALA A 703 -13.58 -62.10 0.00
CA ALA A 703 -14.11 -62.63 1.25
C ALA A 703 -13.07 -62.52 2.38
N ASP A 704 -13.46 -62.92 3.60
CA ASP A 704 -12.53 -63.15 4.72
C ASP A 704 -11.60 -62.01 5.16
N PHE A 705 -11.95 -60.76 4.84
CA PHE A 705 -11.36 -59.54 5.40
C PHE A 705 -11.98 -59.20 6.77
N GLY A 706 -11.19 -58.66 7.71
CA GLY A 706 -11.62 -58.28 9.07
C GLY A 706 -11.97 -59.45 10.00
N LEU A 707 -12.45 -59.14 11.21
CA LEU A 707 -12.83 -60.05 12.30
C LEU A 707 -11.81 -61.18 12.53
N ARG A 708 -10.52 -60.88 12.44
CA ARG A 708 -9.45 -61.89 12.55
C ARG A 708 -9.53 -62.66 13.85
N SER A 709 -9.79 -61.96 14.96
CA SER A 709 -9.99 -62.51 16.31
C SER A 709 -11.15 -63.51 16.44
N LEU A 710 -12.17 -63.45 15.56
CA LEU A 710 -13.28 -64.41 15.50
C LEU A 710 -13.07 -65.52 14.46
N ARG A 711 -12.16 -65.32 13.50
CA ARG A 711 -11.85 -66.28 12.42
C ARG A 711 -10.68 -67.21 12.75
N GLU A 712 -9.78 -66.79 13.62
CA GLU A 712 -8.73 -67.66 14.17
C GLU A 712 -9.35 -68.65 15.17
N SER A 713 -9.42 -69.91 14.75
CA SER A 713 -9.76 -71.06 15.59
C SER A 713 -8.71 -71.21 16.68
N SER A 714 -9.15 -71.26 17.94
CA SER A 714 -8.30 -71.47 19.12
C SER A 714 -7.89 -72.95 19.30
N GLY A 715 -7.61 -73.64 18.19
CA GLY A 715 -7.29 -75.06 18.11
C GLY A 715 -6.09 -75.33 17.21
N SER A 716 -5.24 -76.25 17.66
CA SER A 716 -3.99 -76.75 17.06
C SER A 716 -2.86 -75.73 16.77
N LEU A 717 -2.03 -75.52 17.80
CA LEU A 717 -0.57 -75.31 17.64
C LEU A 717 0.13 -76.62 17.24
N GLU A 718 -0.46 -77.39 16.33
CA GLU A 718 0.04 -78.70 15.91
C GLU A 718 0.62 -78.59 14.49
N ASP A 719 1.84 -79.12 14.33
CA ASP A 719 2.64 -79.21 13.11
C ASP A 719 3.00 -77.90 12.39
N CYS A 720 3.87 -77.10 13.01
CA CYS A 720 4.71 -76.10 12.32
C CYS A 720 5.56 -76.71 11.16
N GLU A 721 5.69 -78.04 11.09
CA GLU A 721 6.39 -78.75 10.02
C GLU A 721 5.45 -79.32 8.93
N SER A 722 4.12 -79.22 9.09
CA SER A 722 3.19 -79.74 8.09
C SER A 722 3.28 -78.99 6.76
N TYR A 723 3.25 -79.72 5.65
CA TYR A 723 3.10 -79.14 4.30
C TYR A 723 1.90 -78.17 4.22
N ALA A 724 0.82 -78.45 4.97
CA ALA A 724 -0.37 -77.61 5.04
C ALA A 724 -0.15 -76.27 5.77
N TYR A 725 0.88 -76.15 6.62
CA TYR A 725 1.29 -74.88 7.24
C TYR A 725 2.05 -74.03 6.22
N TRP A 726 3.15 -74.56 5.68
CA TRP A 726 3.99 -73.86 4.69
C TRP A 726 3.22 -73.43 3.44
N LYS A 727 2.27 -74.25 2.96
CA LYS A 727 1.41 -73.91 1.82
C LYS A 727 0.54 -72.66 2.07
N ARG A 728 0.12 -72.37 3.31
CA ARG A 728 -0.70 -71.18 3.62
C ARG A 728 0.09 -69.87 3.49
N LEU A 729 1.41 -69.92 3.68
CA LEU A 729 2.29 -68.75 3.67
C LEU A 729 2.70 -68.30 2.26
N LEU A 730 2.33 -69.05 1.20
CA LEU A 730 2.73 -68.75 -0.19
C LEU A 730 2.25 -67.38 -0.71
N TRP A 731 1.08 -66.91 -0.23
CA TRP A 731 0.56 -65.58 -0.57
C TRP A 731 1.01 -64.49 0.40
N THR A 732 1.73 -64.84 1.48
CA THR A 732 2.22 -63.89 2.47
C THR A 732 3.52 -63.24 2.01
N ALA A 733 3.58 -61.92 2.07
CA ALA A 733 4.73 -61.17 1.59
C ALA A 733 6.01 -61.46 2.40
N PRO A 734 7.18 -61.57 1.75
CA PRO A 734 8.41 -62.01 2.40
C PRO A 734 8.93 -61.01 3.45
N GLU A 735 8.52 -59.74 3.41
CA GLU A 735 8.78 -58.77 4.47
C GLU A 735 7.95 -59.06 5.74
N LEU A 736 6.72 -59.54 5.61
CA LEU A 736 5.88 -59.92 6.77
C LEU A 736 6.36 -61.23 7.40
N LEU A 737 6.84 -62.18 6.57
CA LEU A 737 7.42 -63.45 7.05
C LEU A 737 8.76 -63.29 7.80
N ARG A 738 9.44 -62.14 7.66
CA ARG A 738 10.71 -61.84 8.35
C ARG A 738 10.52 -61.00 9.62
N MET A 739 9.31 -60.51 9.90
CA MET A 739 9.03 -59.78 11.13
C MET A 739 8.81 -60.78 12.27
N GLU A 740 9.43 -60.54 13.43
CA GLU A 740 9.14 -61.33 14.65
C GLU A 740 7.68 -61.15 15.10
N HIS A 741 7.14 -59.94 14.93
CA HIS A 741 5.78 -59.57 15.29
C HIS A 741 5.07 -58.86 14.11
N PRO A 742 4.62 -59.59 13.08
CA PRO A 742 3.89 -59.00 11.97
C PRO A 742 2.53 -58.45 12.45
N PRO A 743 2.06 -57.30 11.90
CA PRO A 743 0.77 -56.74 12.29
C PRO A 743 -0.38 -57.71 11.97
N PRO A 744 -1.35 -57.92 12.89
CA PRO A 744 -2.42 -58.91 12.71
C PRO A 744 -3.33 -58.59 11.51
N ASP A 745 -3.52 -57.31 11.18
CA ASP A 745 -4.33 -56.90 10.01
C ASP A 745 -3.52 -56.82 8.70
N GLY A 746 -2.24 -57.27 8.75
CA GLY A 746 -1.30 -57.22 7.65
C GLY A 746 -0.93 -55.79 7.23
N THR A 747 -0.60 -55.60 5.95
CA THR A 747 -0.34 -54.28 5.38
C THR A 747 -0.84 -54.21 3.93
N GLN A 748 -1.11 -52.99 3.45
CA GLN A 748 -1.47 -52.74 2.04
C GLN A 748 -0.41 -53.24 1.05
N LYS A 749 0.88 -53.15 1.42
CA LYS A 749 1.98 -53.65 0.58
C LYS A 749 2.00 -55.18 0.56
N GLY A 750 1.69 -55.80 1.70
CA GLY A 750 1.47 -57.25 1.78
C GLY A 750 0.35 -57.73 0.86
N ASP A 751 -0.82 -57.07 0.88
CA ASP A 751 -1.94 -57.41 -0.02
C ASP A 751 -1.56 -57.27 -1.51
N VAL A 752 -0.74 -56.28 -1.87
CA VAL A 752 -0.25 -56.10 -3.25
C VAL A 752 0.68 -57.24 -3.68
N PHE A 753 1.50 -57.78 -2.77
CA PHE A 753 2.26 -59.00 -3.04
C PHE A 753 1.33 -60.20 -3.21
N SER A 754 0.37 -60.40 -2.31
CA SER A 754 -0.63 -61.48 -2.42
C SER A 754 -1.41 -61.42 -3.74
N PHE A 755 -1.80 -60.22 -4.17
CA PHE A 755 -2.42 -59.96 -5.47
C PHE A 755 -1.52 -60.40 -6.63
N ALA A 756 -0.22 -60.10 -6.61
CA ALA A 756 0.72 -60.52 -7.65
C ALA A 756 0.82 -62.05 -7.77
N ILE A 757 0.77 -62.78 -6.64
CA ILE A 757 0.71 -64.25 -6.63
C ILE A 757 -0.60 -64.76 -7.23
N ILE A 758 -1.76 -64.18 -6.85
CA ILE A 758 -3.06 -64.57 -7.43
C ILE A 758 -3.13 -64.28 -8.93
N VAL A 759 -2.57 -63.15 -9.39
CA VAL A 759 -2.42 -62.84 -10.82
C VAL A 759 -1.57 -63.89 -11.53
N HIS A 760 -0.47 -64.34 -10.91
CA HIS A 760 0.35 -65.42 -11.47
C HIS A 760 -0.44 -66.72 -11.63
N GLU A 761 -1.27 -67.09 -10.65
CA GLU A 761 -2.16 -68.26 -10.72
C GLU A 761 -3.19 -68.13 -11.86
N ILE A 762 -3.81 -66.96 -12.04
CA ILE A 762 -4.76 -66.68 -13.13
C ILE A 762 -4.08 -66.73 -14.51
N VAL A 763 -2.85 -66.23 -14.62
CA VAL A 763 -2.12 -66.10 -15.89
C VAL A 763 -1.46 -67.42 -16.33
N THR A 764 -0.97 -68.24 -15.40
CA THR A 764 -0.26 -69.50 -15.73
C THR A 764 -1.17 -70.67 -16.07
N ARG A 765 -2.44 -70.59 -15.66
CA ARG A 765 -3.51 -71.53 -16.03
C ARG A 765 -3.96 -71.40 -17.48
#